data_AF-A0A2E6U6S1-F1
#
_entry.id   AF-A0A2E6U6S1-F1
#
_cell.length_a   1.000
_cell.length_b   1.000
_cell.length_c   1.000
_cell.angle_alpha   90.00
_cell.angle_beta   90.00
_cell.angle_gamma   90.00
#
_symmetry.space_group_name_H-M   'P 1'
#
loop_
_entity.id
_entity.type
_entity.pdbx_description
1 polymer ?
#
loop_
_entity_poly.entity_id
_entity_poly.type
_entity_poly.pdbx_seq_one_letter_code
_entity_poly.pdbx_strand_id
1 'polypeptide(L)'
;MKKSAVYVLIVLLMASTLPLPASADSTQDIPANAAATGIHDSLVAALTHADLVTTLQGTGPFTVFAPTDTAFAEAGIDLSTFDTPEENATLTSILLHHVVSGEVPSSALSNGMFATTVNGDRVQFGVDANGVTVSNANVTMPDVQASNGIIHVIDKVLMPPVDIPTTAQSTGIHDSLVAAVIQAELLATLQGPGPFTVFAPTDQAFADAGIDLADFTTPEGKATLSDILLYHVVSADVPAANVTECMTADAANGQPLSFTVAGGVMVNDANVVLTDVISTNGLIHVIDKVLMPTDTPNDIPRTAQCTGLHNSLVAGVIQAELLETLQGDGPFTVFAPTDQAFADAGINLADLDTPEGKATLSDILLYHVVEGDVPAANVTECMTANAANGQPLAFTVAGGVMVNDATVTLPDVPTSNGIIHVIDKVLTPTDTPNDIPRAASCTGIHNSLVSAVVQAELLETLQGTGPFTLFAPTDQAFTDAGIDLAALDTPEGKAILEDILLYHVVAGSVPSSAVTECMSADAVNGQPLAFTVDGGVMVNDATVTMPDVPTSNGIIHVIDKVLTPTDTPNDIPRTASCTGNHASLVSAVVQAGLLETLQGDGPFTVFAPTDQAFADAGIDLAALDTPEGKSTLSDILLYHVVGANVPAANVTDCMSATTVNGHPLSFTVGDAVMVNGATVTATDVPTSNGIIHVIDKVLTPTATPNDIPRTAQCTGAHDSLVAAVIQAELLTTLQGDGPFTVFAPTDQAFADAGIDLAALDTPEGKATLADILLYHVVGASVPAANVTECMTADTANGQPLAFTVGDGVMVNDANVTLADVATSNGIIHVIDKVLTPTDTPNDLPRTAQCTGVHSSLVAAVIQADLLDTLQGAGPFTLFAPTDQAFADAGIDLAALDTPEGKATLADILLYHVVAGAVPSSAVTECMSADAVNGQPLAFTVDGTVMVNDATVTTADVNTSNGIIHVIDKVLTPTDAHNDIARTAGCTGVHTSLVAALIQAELVATLQGEGPFTVFAPTDEAFTAAGIDLAALDTEEGKATLTDILLYHVHAGSVMAADLSNGLAVEMVNGDNTTVGDGAVLNGANITLADVKAANGVIHVIDMVLMPPADEVEDNTDTDNEALSDGDDSNIGTVLIAVGALVIVAAVGVLLFLRQRRPGVDLASAGIINTTQPMGSMMATTEVAQTASGYTATASTATAQPVAQATTQSANPDVGVVQQWTDMNGYTWRTMEDGSTLWWTGSTWEKYA
;
A
#
# COMPACT_ATOMS: atom_id res chain seq x y z
N MET A 1 -61.73 -18.73 -93.98
CA MET A 1 -63.13 -19.22 -94.06
C MET A 1 -63.09 -20.74 -93.93
N LYS A 2 -63.87 -21.46 -93.13
CA LYS A 2 -64.93 -21.06 -92.17
C LYS A 2 -64.74 -21.85 -90.84
N LYS A 3 -64.14 -21.27 -89.79
CA LYS A 3 -64.15 -21.91 -88.45
C LYS A 3 -65.53 -21.80 -87.75
N SER A 4 -66.34 -20.83 -88.14
CA SER A 4 -67.67 -20.53 -87.56
C SER A 4 -68.78 -21.54 -87.86
N ALA A 5 -68.52 -22.61 -88.62
CA ALA A 5 -69.55 -23.58 -89.01
C ALA A 5 -69.66 -24.79 -88.06
N VAL A 6 -68.58 -25.15 -87.36
CA VAL A 6 -68.56 -26.32 -86.45
C VAL A 6 -69.10 -25.94 -85.07
N TYR A 7 -68.77 -24.74 -84.59
CA TYR A 7 -69.24 -24.24 -83.28
C TYR A 7 -70.78 -24.20 -83.18
N VAL A 8 -71.48 -23.82 -84.26
CA VAL A 8 -72.95 -23.75 -84.27
C VAL A 8 -73.59 -25.14 -84.11
N LEU A 9 -72.96 -26.21 -84.62
CA LEU A 9 -73.51 -27.56 -84.53
C LEU A 9 -73.29 -28.20 -83.16
N ILE A 10 -72.20 -27.85 -82.46
CA ILE A 10 -71.93 -28.33 -81.09
C ILE A 10 -72.82 -27.59 -80.07
N VAL A 11 -73.02 -26.28 -80.24
CA VAL A 11 -73.97 -25.50 -79.41
C VAL A 11 -75.41 -25.99 -79.58
N LEU A 12 -75.79 -26.47 -80.77
CA LEU A 12 -77.11 -27.09 -81.00
C LEU A 12 -77.25 -28.53 -80.47
N LEU A 13 -76.17 -29.19 -80.04
CA LEU A 13 -76.22 -30.54 -79.45
C LEU A 13 -76.13 -30.55 -77.92
N MET A 14 -75.81 -29.41 -77.30
CA MET A 14 -75.86 -29.19 -75.85
C MET A 14 -77.18 -28.54 -75.39
N ALA A 15 -78.16 -28.41 -76.29
CA ALA A 15 -79.41 -27.69 -76.06
C ALA A 15 -80.61 -28.62 -75.73
N SER A 16 -80.36 -29.80 -75.13
CA SER A 16 -81.38 -30.84 -74.95
C SER A 16 -81.38 -31.55 -73.59
N THR A 17 -80.89 -30.90 -72.53
CA THR A 17 -81.19 -31.23 -71.12
C THR A 17 -81.31 -29.96 -70.27
N LEU A 18 -81.98 -28.93 -70.79
CA LEU A 18 -82.45 -27.81 -69.96
C LEU A 18 -83.84 -28.19 -69.42
N PRO A 19 -84.00 -28.46 -68.11
CA PRO A 19 -85.33 -28.39 -67.51
C PRO A 19 -85.87 -26.97 -67.72
N LEU A 20 -87.12 -26.87 -68.16
CA LEU A 20 -87.80 -25.59 -68.24
C LEU A 20 -87.99 -25.07 -66.81
N PRO A 21 -87.57 -23.83 -66.48
CA PRO A 21 -87.98 -23.23 -65.22
C PRO A 21 -89.48 -22.93 -65.29
N ALA A 22 -90.28 -23.86 -64.80
CA ALA A 22 -91.63 -23.58 -64.36
C ALA A 22 -91.52 -22.57 -63.22
N SER A 23 -91.68 -21.28 -63.52
CA SER A 23 -91.67 -20.22 -62.53
C SER A 23 -92.82 -20.46 -61.57
N ALA A 24 -92.52 -20.73 -60.30
CA ALA A 24 -93.54 -20.84 -59.25
C ALA A 24 -94.44 -19.60 -59.26
N ASP A 25 -95.74 -19.83 -59.16
CA ASP A 25 -96.75 -18.79 -59.09
C ASP A 25 -97.05 -18.55 -57.62
N SER A 26 -96.66 -17.38 -57.10
CA SER A 26 -96.88 -16.99 -55.71
C SER A 26 -98.35 -16.78 -55.34
N THR A 27 -99.28 -17.00 -56.29
CA THR A 27 -100.73 -17.10 -56.01
C THR A 27 -101.23 -18.54 -55.83
N GLN A 28 -100.43 -19.57 -56.13
CA GLN A 28 -100.74 -20.99 -55.86
C GLN A 28 -100.16 -21.46 -54.53
N ASP A 29 -100.80 -22.45 -53.91
CA ASP A 29 -100.29 -23.12 -52.70
C ASP A 29 -99.04 -23.98 -52.97
N ILE A 30 -98.38 -24.43 -51.90
CA ILE A 30 -97.14 -25.23 -51.99
C ILE A 30 -97.33 -26.53 -52.80
N PRO A 31 -98.31 -27.42 -52.52
CA PRO A 31 -98.57 -28.61 -53.33
C PRO A 31 -98.86 -28.31 -54.80
N ALA A 32 -99.64 -27.27 -55.11
CA ALA A 32 -99.95 -26.86 -56.47
C ALA A 32 -98.70 -26.35 -57.22
N ASN A 33 -97.83 -25.59 -56.55
CA ASN A 33 -96.54 -25.17 -57.12
C ASN A 33 -95.62 -26.37 -57.37
N ALA A 34 -95.48 -27.29 -56.41
CA ALA A 34 -94.67 -28.50 -56.58
C ALA A 34 -95.12 -29.31 -57.80
N ALA A 35 -96.43 -29.57 -57.93
CA ALA A 35 -97.03 -30.29 -59.06
C ALA A 35 -96.89 -29.56 -60.42
N ALA A 36 -96.67 -28.24 -60.42
CA ALA A 36 -96.42 -27.47 -61.64
C ALA A 36 -94.97 -27.55 -62.13
N THR A 37 -94.03 -28.05 -61.31
CA THR A 37 -92.60 -28.08 -61.66
C THR A 37 -92.17 -29.21 -62.61
N GLY A 38 -92.81 -30.38 -62.52
CA GLY A 38 -92.38 -31.59 -63.24
C GLY A 38 -91.00 -32.13 -62.83
N ILE A 39 -90.52 -31.80 -61.63
CA ILE A 39 -89.32 -32.37 -60.97
C ILE A 39 -89.57 -32.79 -59.51
N HIS A 40 -90.85 -32.82 -59.11
CA HIS A 40 -91.35 -33.16 -57.77
C HIS A 40 -92.56 -34.11 -57.87
N ASP A 41 -92.71 -34.86 -58.96
CA ASP A 41 -93.84 -35.76 -59.18
C ASP A 41 -93.89 -36.86 -58.09
N SER A 42 -92.73 -37.33 -57.65
CA SER A 42 -92.55 -38.27 -56.52
C SER A 42 -92.97 -37.65 -55.18
N LEU A 43 -92.63 -36.37 -54.93
CA LEU A 43 -93.04 -35.66 -53.72
C LEU A 43 -94.57 -35.49 -53.67
N VAL A 44 -95.19 -35.10 -54.78
CA VAL A 44 -96.65 -34.93 -54.88
C VAL A 44 -97.36 -36.28 -54.77
N ALA A 45 -96.82 -37.36 -55.33
CA ALA A 45 -97.32 -38.71 -55.13
C ALA A 45 -97.24 -39.13 -53.65
N ALA A 46 -96.10 -38.90 -52.98
CA ALA A 46 -95.90 -39.23 -51.57
C ALA A 46 -96.84 -38.43 -50.64
N LEU A 47 -97.00 -37.12 -50.87
CA LEU A 47 -97.96 -36.27 -50.15
C LEU A 47 -99.41 -36.72 -50.36
N THR A 48 -99.74 -37.26 -51.54
CA THR A 48 -101.07 -37.81 -51.84
C THR A 48 -101.28 -39.16 -51.15
N HIS A 49 -100.25 -40.02 -51.11
CA HIS A 49 -100.28 -41.34 -50.46
C HIS A 49 -100.42 -41.22 -48.92
N ALA A 50 -99.74 -40.24 -48.32
CA ALA A 50 -99.83 -39.92 -46.88
C ALA A 50 -101.01 -39.00 -46.50
N ASP A 51 -101.92 -38.67 -47.43
CA ASP A 51 -103.08 -37.77 -47.25
C ASP A 51 -102.72 -36.33 -46.75
N LEU A 52 -101.45 -35.93 -46.91
CA LEU A 52 -100.88 -34.66 -46.42
C LEU A 52 -101.14 -33.45 -47.32
N VAL A 53 -101.66 -33.65 -48.55
CA VAL A 53 -101.92 -32.55 -49.49
C VAL A 53 -102.77 -31.46 -48.84
N THR A 54 -103.88 -31.82 -48.18
CA THR A 54 -104.77 -30.83 -47.56
C THR A 54 -104.15 -30.09 -46.38
N THR A 55 -103.18 -30.72 -45.69
CA THR A 55 -102.40 -30.10 -44.61
C THR A 55 -101.50 -28.99 -45.15
N LEU A 56 -100.78 -29.25 -46.26
CA LEU A 56 -99.91 -28.27 -46.92
C LEU A 56 -100.66 -27.27 -47.83
N GLN A 57 -101.97 -27.43 -48.01
CA GLN A 57 -102.89 -26.39 -48.51
C GLN A 57 -103.47 -25.52 -47.39
N GLY A 58 -103.06 -25.72 -46.12
CA GLY A 58 -103.43 -24.88 -45.00
C GLY A 58 -102.96 -23.43 -45.15
N THR A 59 -103.47 -22.52 -44.31
CA THR A 59 -103.23 -21.06 -44.44
C THR A 59 -101.77 -20.61 -44.28
N GLY A 60 -100.87 -21.50 -43.84
CA GLY A 60 -99.46 -21.19 -43.64
C GLY A 60 -99.20 -20.08 -42.61
N PRO A 61 -98.02 -19.43 -42.66
CA PRO A 61 -96.91 -19.74 -43.58
C PRO A 61 -96.20 -21.06 -43.22
N PHE A 62 -95.74 -21.78 -44.25
CA PHE A 62 -94.84 -22.94 -44.12
C PHE A 62 -93.52 -22.68 -44.84
N THR A 63 -92.48 -23.41 -44.45
CA THR A 63 -91.25 -23.54 -45.23
C THR A 63 -91.04 -25.02 -45.55
N VAL A 64 -91.08 -25.38 -46.84
CA VAL A 64 -91.01 -26.77 -47.29
C VAL A 64 -89.72 -27.00 -48.06
N PHE A 65 -88.89 -27.90 -47.56
CA PHE A 65 -87.72 -28.39 -48.26
C PHE A 65 -88.19 -29.47 -49.24
N ALA A 66 -88.21 -29.18 -50.53
CA ALA A 66 -88.80 -30.05 -51.54
C ALA A 66 -87.69 -30.88 -52.24
N PRO A 67 -87.56 -32.19 -51.94
CA PRO A 67 -86.60 -33.05 -52.61
C PRO A 67 -87.08 -33.38 -54.03
N THR A 68 -86.16 -33.28 -54.98
CA THR A 68 -86.43 -33.60 -56.39
C THR A 68 -86.75 -35.09 -56.62
N ASP A 69 -87.29 -35.42 -57.79
CA ASP A 69 -87.54 -36.82 -58.17
C ASP A 69 -86.27 -37.69 -58.19
N THR A 70 -85.11 -37.08 -58.50
CA THR A 70 -83.79 -37.74 -58.38
C THR A 70 -83.45 -38.03 -56.91
N ALA A 71 -83.69 -37.07 -56.02
CA ALA A 71 -83.46 -37.22 -54.58
C ALA A 71 -84.28 -38.37 -53.98
N PHE A 72 -85.56 -38.49 -54.37
CA PHE A 72 -86.44 -39.61 -53.97
C PHE A 72 -85.92 -40.97 -54.47
N ALA A 73 -85.42 -41.02 -55.71
CA ALA A 73 -84.87 -42.24 -56.28
C ALA A 73 -83.54 -42.65 -55.63
N GLU A 74 -82.66 -41.70 -55.31
CA GLU A 74 -81.40 -41.97 -54.58
C GLU A 74 -81.64 -42.38 -53.12
N ALA A 75 -82.69 -41.85 -52.48
CA ALA A 75 -83.15 -42.30 -51.16
C ALA A 75 -83.82 -43.70 -51.16
N GLY A 76 -84.08 -44.28 -52.34
CA GLY A 76 -84.65 -45.63 -52.48
C GLY A 76 -86.11 -45.78 -52.05
N ILE A 77 -86.87 -44.68 -51.98
CA ILE A 77 -88.26 -44.67 -51.48
C ILE A 77 -89.22 -45.14 -52.57
N ASP A 78 -89.67 -46.40 -52.47
CA ASP A 78 -90.74 -46.96 -53.30
C ASP A 78 -92.08 -46.89 -52.56
N LEU A 79 -92.99 -46.01 -52.99
CA LEU A 79 -94.32 -45.83 -52.37
C LEU A 79 -95.17 -47.12 -52.37
N SER A 80 -94.84 -48.12 -53.18
CA SER A 80 -95.52 -49.43 -53.15
C SER A 80 -95.11 -50.33 -51.98
N THR A 81 -94.05 -49.99 -51.24
CA THR A 81 -93.65 -50.67 -49.99
C THR A 81 -94.13 -49.94 -48.74
N PHE A 82 -95.13 -49.06 -48.86
CA PHE A 82 -95.77 -48.36 -47.75
C PHE A 82 -97.26 -48.75 -47.69
N ASP A 83 -97.55 -50.02 -47.37
CA ASP A 83 -98.92 -50.57 -47.38
C ASP A 83 -99.51 -50.86 -45.99
N THR A 84 -98.68 -50.88 -44.94
CA THR A 84 -99.11 -50.97 -43.53
C THR A 84 -99.36 -49.60 -42.89
N PRO A 85 -100.20 -49.50 -41.83
CA PRO A 85 -100.36 -48.27 -41.06
C PRO A 85 -99.05 -47.75 -40.46
N GLU A 86 -98.16 -48.64 -40.03
CA GLU A 86 -96.87 -48.34 -39.43
C GLU A 86 -95.90 -47.71 -40.45
N GLU A 87 -95.74 -48.31 -41.62
CA GLU A 87 -94.93 -47.72 -42.71
C GLU A 87 -95.51 -46.36 -43.14
N ASN A 88 -96.83 -46.25 -43.29
CA ASN A 88 -97.46 -44.98 -43.65
C ASN A 88 -97.27 -43.89 -42.58
N ALA A 89 -97.17 -44.26 -41.29
CA ALA A 89 -96.77 -43.32 -40.24
C ALA A 89 -95.30 -42.90 -40.39
N THR A 90 -94.39 -43.81 -40.77
CA THR A 90 -93.00 -43.46 -41.11
C THR A 90 -92.91 -42.52 -42.30
N LEU A 91 -93.64 -42.77 -43.40
CA LEU A 91 -93.72 -41.87 -44.56
C LEU A 91 -94.29 -40.51 -44.18
N THR A 92 -95.33 -40.48 -43.35
CA THR A 92 -95.91 -39.24 -42.82
C THR A 92 -94.88 -38.45 -42.00
N SER A 93 -94.07 -39.12 -41.16
CA SER A 93 -92.99 -38.47 -40.40
C SER A 93 -91.91 -37.91 -41.33
N ILE A 94 -91.43 -38.71 -42.31
CA ILE A 94 -90.46 -38.25 -43.32
C ILE A 94 -90.98 -36.99 -44.04
N LEU A 95 -92.23 -37.03 -44.53
CA LEU A 95 -92.81 -35.89 -45.26
C LEU A 95 -93.02 -34.66 -44.37
N LEU A 96 -93.34 -34.83 -43.09
CA LEU A 96 -93.46 -33.72 -42.12
C LEU A 96 -92.10 -33.22 -41.59
N HIS A 97 -91.03 -34.00 -41.69
CA HIS A 97 -89.65 -33.57 -41.44
C HIS A 97 -89.13 -32.63 -42.54
N HIS A 98 -89.73 -32.64 -43.73
CA HIS A 98 -89.44 -31.66 -44.78
C HIS A 98 -90.13 -30.30 -44.58
N VAL A 99 -90.92 -30.14 -43.52
CA VAL A 99 -91.77 -28.96 -43.29
C VAL A 99 -91.35 -28.27 -41.99
N VAL A 100 -91.06 -26.97 -42.06
CA VAL A 100 -90.94 -26.09 -40.90
C VAL A 100 -92.15 -25.14 -40.86
N SER A 101 -92.65 -24.86 -39.66
CA SER A 101 -93.74 -23.90 -39.46
C SER A 101 -93.18 -22.47 -39.42
N GLY A 102 -93.75 -21.56 -40.22
CA GLY A 102 -93.20 -20.22 -40.43
C GLY A 102 -92.63 -20.01 -41.84
N GLU A 103 -92.34 -18.76 -42.18
CA GLU A 103 -91.67 -18.36 -43.42
C GLU A 103 -90.18 -18.11 -43.12
N VAL A 104 -89.30 -18.99 -43.59
CA VAL A 104 -87.86 -18.95 -43.33
C VAL A 104 -87.12 -18.81 -44.67
N PRO A 105 -86.91 -17.57 -45.16
CA PRO A 105 -86.14 -17.35 -46.38
C PRO A 105 -84.65 -17.63 -46.15
N SER A 106 -83.90 -17.91 -47.21
CA SER A 106 -82.45 -18.23 -47.12
C SER A 106 -81.64 -17.10 -46.47
N SER A 107 -82.07 -15.85 -46.65
CA SER A 107 -81.49 -14.65 -46.04
C SER A 107 -81.74 -14.50 -44.53
N ALA A 108 -82.57 -15.35 -43.93
CA ALA A 108 -82.78 -15.43 -42.48
C ALA A 108 -82.01 -16.59 -41.83
N LEU A 109 -81.31 -17.41 -42.62
CA LEU A 109 -80.51 -18.53 -42.12
C LEU A 109 -79.09 -18.08 -41.74
N SER A 110 -78.55 -18.69 -40.69
CA SER A 110 -77.13 -18.61 -40.33
C SER A 110 -76.53 -20.02 -40.24
N ASN A 111 -75.22 -20.14 -40.46
CA ASN A 111 -74.53 -21.42 -40.33
C ASN A 111 -74.69 -21.98 -38.91
N GLY A 112 -75.00 -23.27 -38.78
CA GLY A 112 -75.25 -23.95 -37.51
C GLY A 112 -76.64 -23.71 -36.90
N MET A 113 -77.51 -22.93 -37.56
CA MET A 113 -78.87 -22.66 -37.06
C MET A 113 -79.73 -23.93 -37.06
N PHE A 114 -80.49 -24.18 -35.99
CA PHE A 114 -81.47 -25.26 -35.94
C PHE A 114 -82.91 -24.74 -36.12
N ALA A 115 -83.77 -25.53 -36.76
CA ALA A 115 -85.22 -25.34 -36.73
C ALA A 115 -85.95 -26.66 -36.42
N THR A 116 -87.09 -26.54 -35.73
CA THR A 116 -87.98 -27.67 -35.44
C THR A 116 -88.94 -27.88 -36.62
N THR A 117 -89.00 -29.12 -37.11
CA THR A 117 -89.87 -29.55 -38.21
C THR A 117 -91.26 -29.95 -37.68
N VAL A 118 -92.27 -30.06 -38.56
CA VAL A 118 -93.67 -30.25 -38.15
C VAL A 118 -93.91 -31.62 -37.50
N ASN A 119 -93.05 -32.62 -37.74
CA ASN A 119 -93.06 -33.88 -37.02
C ASN A 119 -92.47 -33.81 -35.58
N GLY A 120 -91.80 -32.70 -35.23
CA GLY A 120 -91.17 -32.47 -33.92
C GLY A 120 -89.65 -32.58 -33.87
N ASP A 121 -89.02 -33.12 -34.92
CA ASP A 121 -87.56 -33.28 -35.00
C ASP A 121 -86.85 -31.94 -35.28
N ARG A 122 -85.51 -31.97 -35.33
CA ARG A 122 -84.65 -30.82 -35.67
C ARG A 122 -83.94 -31.05 -37.00
N VAL A 123 -83.83 -29.98 -37.80
CA VAL A 123 -82.86 -29.87 -38.91
C VAL A 123 -81.86 -28.76 -38.58
N GLN A 124 -80.62 -28.90 -39.04
CA GLN A 124 -79.57 -27.88 -38.96
C GLN A 124 -79.37 -27.23 -40.33
N PHE A 125 -79.01 -25.96 -40.39
CA PHE A 125 -78.68 -25.25 -41.63
C PHE A 125 -77.18 -24.97 -41.73
N GLY A 126 -76.58 -25.40 -42.82
CA GLY A 126 -75.27 -24.92 -43.25
C GLY A 126 -75.42 -23.68 -44.12
N VAL A 127 -74.54 -22.69 -43.96
CA VAL A 127 -74.48 -21.50 -44.81
C VAL A 127 -73.01 -21.16 -45.04
N ASP A 128 -72.53 -21.35 -46.27
CA ASP A 128 -71.11 -21.20 -46.63
C ASP A 128 -70.94 -20.40 -47.93
N ALA A 129 -69.73 -20.44 -48.52
CA ALA A 129 -69.43 -19.78 -49.78
C ALA A 129 -70.01 -20.50 -51.02
N ASN A 130 -70.50 -21.73 -50.86
CA ASN A 130 -71.05 -22.58 -51.93
C ASN A 130 -72.58 -22.55 -51.98
N GLY A 131 -73.25 -22.35 -50.83
CA GLY A 131 -74.69 -22.12 -50.77
C GLY A 131 -75.30 -22.29 -49.37
N VAL A 132 -76.53 -22.82 -49.36
CA VAL A 132 -77.25 -23.23 -48.15
C VAL A 132 -77.43 -24.74 -48.18
N THR A 133 -77.23 -25.40 -47.04
CA THR A 133 -77.60 -26.81 -46.83
C THR A 133 -78.64 -26.92 -45.72
N VAL A 134 -79.41 -28.01 -45.74
CA VAL A 134 -80.30 -28.42 -44.66
C VAL A 134 -79.98 -29.87 -44.31
N SER A 135 -79.51 -30.08 -43.07
CA SER A 135 -78.76 -31.27 -42.65
C SER A 135 -77.69 -31.63 -43.70
N ASN A 136 -77.82 -32.78 -44.36
CA ASN A 136 -76.88 -33.24 -45.39
C ASN A 136 -77.33 -32.98 -46.85
N ALA A 137 -78.41 -32.23 -47.07
CA ALA A 137 -78.97 -31.92 -48.41
C ALA A 137 -78.62 -30.48 -48.83
N ASN A 138 -78.24 -30.28 -50.08
CA ASN A 138 -77.95 -28.96 -50.64
C ASN A 138 -79.24 -28.29 -51.13
N VAL A 139 -79.45 -27.01 -50.81
CA VAL A 139 -80.55 -26.21 -51.34
C VAL A 139 -80.19 -25.71 -52.75
N THR A 140 -80.55 -26.51 -53.73
CA THR A 140 -80.30 -26.26 -55.17
C THR A 140 -81.07 -25.04 -55.72
N MET A 141 -82.22 -24.70 -55.15
CA MET A 141 -82.98 -23.48 -55.49
C MET A 141 -83.74 -22.97 -54.26
N PRO A 142 -83.22 -21.93 -53.57
CA PRO A 142 -83.88 -21.34 -52.41
C PRO A 142 -85.01 -20.36 -52.78
N ASP A 143 -85.80 -19.99 -51.78
CA ASP A 143 -86.73 -18.85 -51.78
C ASP A 143 -87.84 -18.89 -52.85
N VAL A 144 -88.30 -20.10 -53.21
CA VAL A 144 -89.37 -20.30 -54.19
C VAL A 144 -90.72 -19.97 -53.54
N GLN A 145 -91.27 -18.80 -53.87
CA GLN A 145 -92.45 -18.21 -53.25
C GLN A 145 -93.76 -18.91 -53.62
N ALA A 146 -94.61 -19.20 -52.63
CA ALA A 146 -95.97 -19.74 -52.76
C ALA A 146 -96.97 -18.92 -51.92
N SER A 147 -98.27 -19.05 -52.18
CA SER A 147 -99.32 -18.23 -51.52
C SER A 147 -99.51 -18.51 -50.03
N ASN A 148 -98.95 -19.63 -49.53
CA ASN A 148 -98.96 -20.04 -48.14
C ASN A 148 -97.56 -20.40 -47.60
N GLY A 149 -96.48 -19.91 -48.20
CA GLY A 149 -95.12 -20.11 -47.67
C GLY A 149 -93.99 -20.06 -48.70
N ILE A 150 -92.83 -20.62 -48.32
CA ILE A 150 -91.63 -20.76 -49.15
C ILE A 150 -91.34 -22.23 -49.41
N ILE A 151 -90.85 -22.53 -50.62
CA ILE A 151 -90.24 -23.81 -50.98
C ILE A 151 -88.72 -23.60 -51.18
N HIS A 152 -87.92 -24.53 -50.65
CA HIS A 152 -86.47 -24.63 -50.90
C HIS A 152 -86.21 -25.97 -51.57
N VAL A 153 -85.77 -26.00 -52.83
CA VAL A 153 -85.59 -27.26 -53.58
C VAL A 153 -84.27 -27.92 -53.21
N ILE A 154 -84.31 -29.18 -52.77
CA ILE A 154 -83.14 -29.92 -52.24
C ILE A 154 -82.75 -31.15 -53.08
N ASP A 155 -81.47 -31.54 -53.00
CA ASP A 155 -80.89 -32.64 -53.77
C ASP A 155 -80.99 -34.04 -53.13
N LYS A 156 -81.41 -34.14 -51.87
CA LYS A 156 -81.59 -35.40 -51.11
C LYS A 156 -82.87 -35.36 -50.28
N VAL A 157 -83.44 -36.51 -49.95
CA VAL A 157 -84.54 -36.61 -48.98
C VAL A 157 -83.98 -36.46 -47.56
N LEU A 158 -84.62 -35.61 -46.74
CA LEU A 158 -84.37 -35.49 -45.31
C LEU A 158 -85.01 -36.68 -44.59
N MET A 159 -84.16 -37.58 -44.09
CA MET A 159 -84.59 -38.67 -43.23
C MET A 159 -84.65 -38.18 -41.77
N PRO A 160 -85.75 -38.43 -41.03
CA PRO A 160 -85.82 -38.18 -39.60
C PRO A 160 -84.63 -38.83 -38.86
N PRO A 161 -84.06 -38.15 -37.84
CA PRO A 161 -83.01 -38.73 -37.01
C PRO A 161 -83.51 -39.94 -36.20
N VAL A 162 -82.58 -40.64 -35.56
CA VAL A 162 -82.84 -41.74 -34.61
C VAL A 162 -82.19 -41.45 -33.25
N ASP A 163 -82.39 -42.31 -32.24
CA ASP A 163 -81.75 -42.14 -30.92
C ASP A 163 -80.22 -42.27 -31.00
N ILE A 164 -79.51 -41.62 -30.07
CA ILE A 164 -78.04 -41.52 -30.04
C ILE A 164 -77.33 -42.89 -30.24
N PRO A 165 -77.67 -43.98 -29.53
CA PRO A 165 -77.04 -45.28 -29.75
C PRO A 165 -77.25 -45.84 -31.17
N THR A 166 -78.45 -45.65 -31.74
CA THR A 166 -78.77 -46.06 -33.11
C THR A 166 -78.05 -45.18 -34.14
N THR A 167 -77.94 -43.87 -33.90
CA THR A 167 -77.15 -42.93 -34.72
C THR A 167 -75.68 -43.34 -34.73
N ALA A 168 -75.08 -43.58 -33.56
CA ALA A 168 -73.69 -44.03 -33.42
C ALA A 168 -73.45 -45.34 -34.18
N GLN A 169 -74.32 -46.35 -34.00
CA GLN A 169 -74.23 -47.62 -34.73
C GLN A 169 -74.32 -47.43 -36.26
N SER A 170 -75.12 -46.48 -36.75
CA SER A 170 -75.26 -46.24 -38.20
C SER A 170 -73.98 -45.71 -38.88
N THR A 171 -73.02 -45.18 -38.11
CA THR A 171 -71.77 -44.62 -38.65
C THR A 171 -70.73 -45.67 -39.05
N GLY A 172 -70.75 -46.86 -38.43
CA GLY A 172 -69.71 -47.89 -38.62
C GLY A 172 -68.30 -47.53 -38.14
N ILE A 173 -68.16 -46.52 -37.26
CA ILE A 173 -66.88 -46.12 -36.63
C ILE A 173 -66.96 -46.00 -35.09
N HIS A 174 -68.05 -46.52 -34.51
CA HIS A 174 -68.37 -46.48 -33.07
C HIS A 174 -68.85 -47.85 -32.56
N ASP A 175 -68.46 -48.96 -33.20
CA ASP A 175 -68.92 -50.31 -32.82
C ASP A 175 -68.50 -50.67 -31.39
N SER A 176 -67.29 -50.25 -30.98
CA SER A 176 -66.73 -50.39 -29.64
C SER A 176 -67.48 -49.55 -28.62
N LEU A 177 -67.86 -48.31 -28.97
CA LEU A 177 -68.67 -47.44 -28.11
C LEU A 177 -70.05 -48.05 -27.84
N VAL A 178 -70.72 -48.54 -28.90
CA VAL A 178 -72.04 -49.16 -28.79
C VAL A 178 -71.96 -50.47 -28.00
N ALA A 179 -70.91 -51.28 -28.20
CA ALA A 179 -70.64 -52.47 -27.40
C ALA A 179 -70.41 -52.13 -25.91
N ALA A 180 -69.64 -51.08 -25.62
CA ALA A 180 -69.37 -50.60 -24.28
C ALA A 180 -70.65 -50.11 -23.58
N VAL A 181 -71.49 -49.31 -24.26
CA VAL A 181 -72.79 -48.83 -23.77
C VAL A 181 -73.75 -49.97 -23.46
N ILE A 182 -73.76 -51.04 -24.26
CA ILE A 182 -74.53 -52.25 -24.00
C ILE A 182 -73.97 -53.00 -22.78
N GLN A 183 -72.64 -53.14 -22.67
CA GLN A 183 -71.98 -53.85 -21.57
C GLN A 183 -72.11 -53.11 -20.23
N ALA A 184 -72.06 -51.78 -20.21
CA ALA A 184 -72.33 -50.94 -19.04
C ALA A 184 -73.82 -50.81 -18.69
N GLU A 185 -74.72 -51.44 -19.47
CA GLU A 185 -76.18 -51.40 -19.29
C GLU A 185 -76.81 -50.00 -19.48
N LEU A 186 -76.05 -49.06 -20.07
CA LEU A 186 -76.44 -47.66 -20.30
C LEU A 186 -77.34 -47.43 -21.54
N LEU A 187 -77.57 -48.45 -22.37
CA LEU A 187 -78.36 -48.33 -23.60
C LEU A 187 -79.74 -47.66 -23.36
N ALA A 188 -80.47 -48.08 -22.32
CA ALA A 188 -81.78 -47.52 -21.99
C ALA A 188 -81.70 -46.08 -21.46
N THR A 189 -80.56 -45.65 -20.91
CA THR A 189 -80.30 -44.27 -20.48
C THR A 189 -80.08 -43.36 -21.69
N LEU A 190 -79.24 -43.79 -22.63
CA LEU A 190 -78.94 -43.04 -23.86
C LEU A 190 -80.05 -43.11 -24.93
N GLN A 191 -81.06 -43.96 -24.73
CA GLN A 191 -82.35 -43.92 -25.45
C GLN A 191 -83.44 -43.14 -24.68
N GLY A 192 -83.11 -42.56 -23.52
CA GLY A 192 -84.01 -41.74 -22.72
C GLY A 192 -84.32 -40.37 -23.34
N PRO A 193 -85.28 -39.62 -22.78
CA PRO A 193 -85.55 -38.25 -23.19
C PRO A 193 -84.38 -37.33 -22.81
N GLY A 194 -83.75 -36.71 -23.80
CA GLY A 194 -82.67 -35.73 -23.63
C GLY A 194 -83.18 -34.28 -23.50
N PRO A 195 -82.41 -33.27 -23.95
CA PRO A 195 -81.24 -33.39 -24.82
C PRO A 195 -79.98 -33.89 -24.10
N PHE A 196 -79.22 -34.75 -24.79
CA PHE A 196 -77.85 -35.10 -24.44
C PHE A 196 -76.87 -34.56 -25.48
N THR A 197 -75.65 -34.27 -25.07
CA THR A 197 -74.49 -34.14 -25.95
C THR A 197 -73.55 -35.28 -25.64
N VAL A 198 -73.27 -36.15 -26.61
CA VAL A 198 -72.36 -37.29 -26.43
C VAL A 198 -71.10 -37.06 -27.25
N PHE A 199 -69.97 -36.98 -26.56
CA PHE A 199 -68.66 -37.00 -27.18
C PHE A 199 -68.33 -38.46 -27.46
N ALA A 200 -68.45 -38.89 -28.71
CA ALA A 200 -68.38 -40.28 -29.11
C ALA A 200 -66.96 -40.62 -29.63
N PRO A 201 -66.13 -41.35 -28.86
CA PRO A 201 -64.82 -41.76 -29.31
C PRO A 201 -64.91 -42.83 -30.40
N THR A 202 -64.12 -42.67 -31.44
CA THR A 202 -64.05 -43.65 -32.55
C THR A 202 -63.50 -45.01 -32.09
N ASP A 203 -63.71 -46.04 -32.90
CA ASP A 203 -63.11 -47.36 -32.70
C ASP A 203 -61.57 -47.33 -32.62
N GLN A 204 -60.92 -46.38 -33.30
CA GLN A 204 -59.48 -46.16 -33.20
C GLN A 204 -59.09 -45.55 -31.84
N ALA A 205 -59.86 -44.57 -31.34
CA ALA A 205 -59.65 -43.97 -30.03
C ALA A 205 -59.71 -45.01 -28.89
N PHE A 206 -60.66 -45.96 -28.95
CA PHE A 206 -60.73 -47.08 -28.00
C PHE A 206 -59.49 -47.99 -28.05
N ALA A 207 -58.96 -48.25 -29.25
CA ALA A 207 -57.77 -49.06 -29.44
C ALA A 207 -56.49 -48.36 -28.93
N ASP A 208 -56.35 -47.06 -29.18
CA ASP A 208 -55.20 -46.26 -28.74
C ASP A 208 -55.24 -46.00 -27.22
N ALA A 209 -56.42 -45.91 -26.62
CA ALA A 209 -56.60 -45.92 -25.17
C ALA A 209 -56.36 -47.30 -24.50
N GLY A 210 -56.15 -48.36 -25.30
CA GLY A 210 -55.84 -49.71 -24.80
C GLY A 210 -56.99 -50.42 -24.07
N ILE A 211 -58.24 -50.01 -24.30
CA ILE A 211 -59.41 -50.49 -23.55
C ILE A 211 -59.95 -51.80 -24.15
N ASP A 212 -59.65 -52.94 -23.52
CA ASP A 212 -60.31 -54.22 -23.82
C ASP A 212 -61.59 -54.37 -22.98
N LEU A 213 -62.75 -54.45 -23.65
CA LEU A 213 -64.04 -54.64 -23.00
C LEU A 213 -64.14 -55.97 -22.23
N ALA A 214 -63.28 -56.96 -22.49
CA ALA A 214 -63.24 -58.21 -21.74
C ALA A 214 -62.95 -58.03 -20.24
N ASP A 215 -62.14 -57.02 -19.88
CA ASP A 215 -61.75 -56.75 -18.49
C ASP A 215 -62.90 -56.16 -17.67
N PHE A 216 -63.80 -55.40 -18.31
CA PHE A 216 -64.94 -54.73 -17.68
C PHE A 216 -66.18 -55.64 -17.51
N THR A 217 -65.97 -56.96 -17.40
CA THR A 217 -67.06 -57.95 -17.28
C THR A 217 -67.51 -58.24 -15.85
N THR A 218 -66.76 -57.78 -14.84
CA THR A 218 -67.14 -57.86 -13.42
C THR A 218 -68.14 -56.75 -13.05
N PRO A 219 -68.86 -56.84 -11.91
CA PRO A 219 -69.74 -55.74 -11.46
C PRO A 219 -68.99 -54.44 -11.17
N GLU A 220 -67.76 -54.54 -10.68
CA GLU A 220 -66.87 -53.40 -10.42
C GLU A 220 -66.38 -52.79 -11.74
N GLY A 221 -65.93 -53.63 -12.69
CA GLY A 221 -65.55 -53.19 -14.04
C GLY A 221 -66.71 -52.56 -14.81
N LYS A 222 -67.93 -53.10 -14.72
CA LYS A 222 -69.14 -52.47 -15.27
C LYS A 222 -69.41 -51.10 -14.68
N ALA A 223 -69.14 -50.89 -13.39
CA ALA A 223 -69.28 -49.58 -12.75
C ALA A 223 -68.23 -48.59 -13.28
N THR A 224 -66.96 -48.99 -13.38
CA THR A 224 -65.90 -48.17 -13.99
C THR A 224 -66.19 -47.84 -15.45
N LEU A 225 -66.64 -48.81 -16.25
CA LEU A 225 -67.02 -48.59 -17.65
C LEU A 225 -68.24 -47.66 -17.76
N SER A 226 -69.21 -47.78 -16.86
CA SER A 226 -70.35 -46.87 -16.78
C SER A 226 -69.92 -45.45 -16.40
N ASP A 227 -68.93 -45.28 -15.53
CA ASP A 227 -68.41 -43.98 -15.13
C ASP A 227 -67.67 -43.30 -16.29
N ILE A 228 -66.75 -44.02 -16.96
CA ILE A 228 -66.08 -43.58 -18.19
C ILE A 228 -67.11 -43.16 -19.26
N LEU A 229 -68.12 -43.99 -19.52
CA LEU A 229 -69.12 -43.69 -20.55
C LEU A 229 -70.07 -42.54 -20.16
N LEU A 230 -70.29 -42.27 -18.87
CA LEU A 230 -71.04 -41.10 -18.41
C LEU A 230 -70.21 -39.81 -18.43
N TYR A 231 -68.88 -39.91 -18.31
CA TYR A 231 -67.98 -38.77 -18.49
C TYR A 231 -68.00 -38.21 -19.93
N HIS A 232 -68.31 -39.06 -20.92
CA HIS A 232 -68.50 -38.66 -22.32
C HIS A 232 -69.84 -37.95 -22.61
N VAL A 233 -70.73 -37.79 -21.63
CA VAL A 233 -72.12 -37.34 -21.84
C VAL A 233 -72.40 -36.07 -21.06
N VAL A 234 -72.70 -34.96 -21.73
CA VAL A 234 -73.25 -33.75 -21.07
C VAL A 234 -74.78 -33.79 -21.18
N SER A 235 -75.47 -33.53 -20.06
CA SER A 235 -76.95 -33.55 -19.99
C SER A 235 -77.59 -32.25 -20.50
N ALA A 236 -77.12 -31.74 -21.63
CA ALA A 236 -77.59 -30.52 -22.29
C ALA A 236 -77.30 -30.55 -23.80
N ASP A 237 -77.87 -29.58 -24.53
CA ASP A 237 -77.60 -29.33 -25.96
C ASP A 237 -76.39 -28.38 -26.08
N VAL A 238 -75.21 -28.92 -26.40
CA VAL A 238 -73.95 -28.17 -26.53
C VAL A 238 -73.44 -28.26 -27.98
N PRO A 239 -74.08 -27.57 -28.94
CA PRO A 239 -73.61 -27.55 -30.33
C PRO A 239 -72.28 -26.80 -30.44
N ALA A 240 -71.48 -27.14 -31.45
CA ALA A 240 -70.12 -26.60 -31.63
C ALA A 240 -70.09 -25.06 -31.72
N ALA A 241 -71.14 -24.45 -32.30
CA ALA A 241 -71.28 -22.99 -32.39
C ALA A 241 -71.50 -22.28 -31.04
N ASN A 242 -71.84 -23.01 -29.96
CA ASN A 242 -71.97 -22.48 -28.60
C ASN A 242 -70.71 -22.69 -27.75
N VAL A 243 -69.73 -23.49 -28.21
CA VAL A 243 -68.49 -23.72 -27.48
C VAL A 243 -67.61 -22.48 -27.60
N THR A 244 -67.11 -21.99 -26.46
CA THR A 244 -66.13 -20.91 -26.39
C THR A 244 -64.83 -21.40 -25.78
N GLU A 245 -63.74 -20.69 -26.05
CA GLU A 245 -62.46 -20.87 -25.35
C GLU A 245 -62.70 -20.84 -23.83
N CYS A 246 -62.16 -21.83 -23.11
CA CYS A 246 -62.27 -21.98 -21.65
C CYS A 246 -63.71 -22.14 -21.12
N MET A 247 -64.65 -22.58 -21.95
CA MET A 247 -65.94 -23.08 -21.47
C MET A 247 -65.72 -24.36 -20.66
N THR A 248 -66.53 -24.57 -19.63
CA THR A 248 -66.64 -25.84 -18.90
C THR A 248 -68.10 -26.29 -18.84
N ALA A 249 -68.31 -27.60 -18.73
CA ALA A 249 -69.65 -28.19 -18.54
C ALA A 249 -69.56 -29.49 -17.73
N ASP A 250 -70.54 -29.75 -16.87
CA ASP A 250 -70.59 -30.99 -16.09
C ASP A 250 -71.04 -32.17 -16.95
N ALA A 251 -70.26 -33.26 -16.94
CA ALA A 251 -70.64 -34.54 -17.51
C ALA A 251 -71.66 -35.29 -16.62
N ALA A 252 -72.25 -36.36 -17.14
CA ALA A 252 -73.35 -37.08 -16.50
C ALA A 252 -72.92 -37.90 -15.26
N ASN A 253 -71.63 -38.11 -15.05
CA ASN A 253 -71.08 -38.63 -13.78
C ASN A 253 -70.84 -37.52 -12.73
N GLY A 254 -70.97 -36.25 -13.10
CA GLY A 254 -70.79 -35.09 -12.22
C GLY A 254 -69.39 -34.50 -12.18
N GLN A 255 -68.48 -34.93 -13.07
CA GLN A 255 -67.17 -34.32 -13.24
C GLN A 255 -67.18 -33.27 -14.37
N PRO A 256 -66.36 -32.21 -14.28
CA PRO A 256 -66.27 -31.21 -15.34
C PRO A 256 -65.56 -31.76 -16.59
N LEU A 257 -66.01 -31.28 -17.75
CA LEU A 257 -65.27 -31.25 -19.00
C LEU A 257 -64.85 -29.81 -19.29
N SER A 258 -63.71 -29.63 -19.95
CA SER A 258 -63.18 -28.31 -20.32
C SER A 258 -62.95 -28.21 -21.82
N PHE A 259 -63.24 -27.05 -22.41
CA PHE A 259 -63.33 -26.86 -23.85
C PHE A 259 -62.41 -25.73 -24.35
N THR A 260 -61.81 -25.94 -25.51
CA THR A 260 -61.00 -24.97 -26.24
C THR A 260 -61.43 -24.92 -27.71
N VAL A 261 -61.17 -23.82 -28.42
CA VAL A 261 -61.53 -23.62 -29.83
C VAL A 261 -60.32 -23.26 -30.72
N ALA A 262 -59.11 -23.33 -30.17
CA ALA A 262 -57.85 -22.96 -30.80
C ALA A 262 -57.40 -23.94 -31.91
N GLY A 263 -58.03 -23.84 -33.09
CA GLY A 263 -57.72 -24.65 -34.30
C GLY A 263 -58.79 -25.68 -34.65
N GLY A 264 -59.73 -25.91 -33.74
CA GLY A 264 -60.86 -26.83 -33.81
C GLY A 264 -61.53 -26.87 -32.43
N VAL A 265 -62.71 -27.47 -32.32
CA VAL A 265 -63.30 -27.71 -30.98
C VAL A 265 -62.58 -28.89 -30.34
N MET A 266 -62.08 -28.71 -29.12
CA MET A 266 -61.55 -29.79 -28.29
C MET A 266 -62.35 -29.92 -26.99
N VAL A 267 -62.38 -31.13 -26.45
CA VAL A 267 -62.97 -31.47 -25.14
C VAL A 267 -61.96 -32.30 -24.36
N ASN A 268 -61.54 -31.82 -23.19
CA ASN A 268 -60.26 -32.20 -22.59
C ASN A 268 -59.16 -32.20 -23.68
N ASP A 269 -58.39 -33.27 -23.87
CA ASP A 269 -57.37 -33.32 -24.94
C ASP A 269 -57.87 -34.00 -26.22
N ALA A 270 -59.17 -34.31 -26.33
CA ALA A 270 -59.75 -34.96 -27.49
C ALA A 270 -60.21 -33.92 -28.51
N ASN A 271 -59.81 -34.06 -29.77
CA ASN A 271 -60.26 -33.22 -30.87
C ASN A 271 -61.66 -33.68 -31.33
N VAL A 272 -62.60 -32.76 -31.48
CA VAL A 272 -63.89 -33.06 -32.11
C VAL A 272 -63.71 -33.08 -33.63
N VAL A 273 -63.52 -34.28 -34.18
CA VAL A 273 -63.26 -34.51 -35.61
C VAL A 273 -64.52 -34.40 -36.48
N LEU A 274 -65.71 -34.50 -35.89
CA LEU A 274 -66.99 -34.21 -36.56
C LEU A 274 -68.02 -33.70 -35.54
N THR A 275 -68.58 -32.52 -35.80
CA THR A 275 -69.49 -31.80 -34.89
C THR A 275 -70.97 -32.01 -35.22
N ASP A 276 -71.85 -31.80 -34.22
CA ASP A 276 -73.30 -31.56 -34.37
C ASP A 276 -74.11 -32.68 -35.05
N VAL A 277 -73.71 -33.96 -34.93
CA VAL A 277 -74.43 -35.09 -35.55
C VAL A 277 -75.78 -35.31 -34.84
N ILE A 278 -76.86 -34.86 -35.50
CA ILE A 278 -78.22 -34.79 -34.94
C ILE A 278 -78.80 -36.18 -34.60
N SER A 279 -79.41 -36.31 -33.42
CA SER A 279 -80.20 -37.45 -32.99
C SER A 279 -81.55 -36.99 -32.41
N THR A 280 -82.55 -37.87 -32.27
CA THR A 280 -83.89 -37.51 -31.76
C THR A 280 -83.87 -36.98 -30.32
N ASN A 281 -82.91 -37.44 -29.52
CA ASN A 281 -82.75 -37.10 -28.12
C ASN A 281 -81.44 -36.34 -27.81
N GLY A 282 -80.80 -35.73 -28.82
CA GLY A 282 -79.59 -34.93 -28.59
C GLY A 282 -78.69 -34.78 -29.82
N LEU A 283 -77.40 -34.58 -29.57
CA LEU A 283 -76.37 -34.51 -30.61
C LEU A 283 -75.15 -35.36 -30.23
N ILE A 284 -74.38 -35.75 -31.25
CA ILE A 284 -73.13 -36.47 -31.12
C ILE A 284 -72.00 -35.61 -31.70
N HIS A 285 -70.91 -35.48 -30.94
CA HIS A 285 -69.63 -34.94 -31.38
C HIS A 285 -68.63 -36.10 -31.46
N VAL A 286 -68.09 -36.42 -32.63
CA VAL A 286 -67.14 -37.52 -32.79
C VAL A 286 -65.76 -37.06 -32.33
N ILE A 287 -65.08 -37.85 -31.49
CA ILE A 287 -63.76 -37.51 -30.92
C ILE A 287 -62.69 -38.57 -31.22
N ASP A 288 -61.41 -38.15 -31.20
CA ASP A 288 -60.25 -38.98 -31.54
C ASP A 288 -59.52 -39.62 -30.34
N LYS A 289 -59.80 -39.20 -29.11
CA LYS A 289 -59.29 -39.75 -27.83
C LYS A 289 -60.46 -40.14 -26.92
N VAL A 290 -60.32 -41.19 -26.12
CA VAL A 290 -61.30 -41.54 -25.06
C VAL A 290 -61.10 -40.62 -23.86
N LEU A 291 -62.18 -39.99 -23.37
CA LEU A 291 -62.19 -39.16 -22.17
C LEU A 291 -62.21 -40.05 -20.92
N MET A 292 -61.32 -39.80 -19.97
CA MET A 292 -61.22 -40.64 -18.77
C MET A 292 -61.65 -39.85 -17.52
N PRO A 293 -62.39 -40.44 -16.57
CA PRO A 293 -62.74 -39.83 -15.28
C PRO A 293 -61.54 -39.36 -14.44
N THR A 294 -60.32 -39.77 -14.80
CA THR A 294 -59.05 -39.34 -14.19
C THR A 294 -58.41 -38.15 -14.90
N ASP A 295 -58.94 -37.70 -16.03
CA ASP A 295 -58.47 -36.49 -16.72
C ASP A 295 -58.54 -35.29 -15.76
N THR A 296 -57.58 -34.39 -15.87
CA THR A 296 -57.43 -33.18 -15.06
C THR A 296 -57.81 -31.95 -15.90
N PRO A 297 -59.11 -31.69 -16.16
CA PRO A 297 -59.60 -30.76 -17.20
C PRO A 297 -59.26 -29.28 -16.96
N ASN A 298 -58.62 -28.93 -15.83
CA ASN A 298 -58.06 -27.61 -15.57
C ASN A 298 -56.59 -27.74 -15.15
N ASP A 299 -55.80 -28.60 -15.80
CA ASP A 299 -54.37 -28.76 -15.56
C ASP A 299 -53.58 -27.45 -15.81
N ILE A 300 -52.28 -27.47 -15.49
CA ILE A 300 -51.40 -26.30 -15.65
C ILE A 300 -51.27 -25.84 -17.11
N PRO A 301 -50.88 -26.68 -18.09
CA PRO A 301 -50.80 -26.27 -19.50
C PRO A 301 -52.11 -25.64 -20.04
N ARG A 302 -53.25 -26.26 -19.75
CA ARG A 302 -54.57 -25.80 -20.20
C ARG A 302 -55.01 -24.53 -19.50
N THR A 303 -54.79 -24.42 -18.18
CA THR A 303 -55.09 -23.20 -17.43
C THR A 303 -54.21 -22.04 -17.89
N ALA A 304 -52.93 -22.30 -18.20
CA ALA A 304 -52.02 -21.31 -18.78
C ALA A 304 -52.48 -20.84 -20.17
N GLN A 305 -52.86 -21.77 -21.06
CA GLN A 305 -53.49 -21.44 -22.35
C GLN A 305 -54.73 -20.55 -22.14
N CYS A 306 -55.54 -20.87 -21.15
CA CYS A 306 -56.78 -20.18 -20.83
C CYS A 306 -56.66 -18.76 -20.27
N THR A 307 -55.49 -18.31 -19.82
CA THR A 307 -55.31 -16.89 -19.46
C THR A 307 -55.18 -15.99 -20.70
N GLY A 308 -54.78 -16.56 -21.84
CA GLY A 308 -54.40 -15.81 -23.05
C GLY A 308 -53.10 -14.99 -22.90
N LEU A 309 -52.38 -15.11 -21.78
CA LEU A 309 -51.13 -14.39 -21.48
C LEU A 309 -49.86 -15.26 -21.60
N HIS A 310 -50.02 -16.56 -21.85
CA HIS A 310 -48.96 -17.58 -21.78
C HIS A 310 -48.82 -18.42 -23.07
N ASN A 311 -49.20 -17.86 -24.22
CA ASN A 311 -49.14 -18.56 -25.51
C ASN A 311 -47.71 -19.04 -25.83
N SER A 312 -46.70 -18.22 -25.52
CA SER A 312 -45.28 -18.54 -25.65
C SER A 312 -44.82 -19.63 -24.68
N LEU A 313 -45.33 -19.63 -23.44
CA LEU A 313 -45.03 -20.67 -22.46
C LEU A 313 -45.59 -22.02 -22.91
N VAL A 314 -46.87 -22.07 -23.30
CA VAL A 314 -47.54 -23.30 -23.74
C VAL A 314 -46.91 -23.84 -25.02
N ALA A 315 -46.61 -22.98 -26.00
CA ALA A 315 -45.85 -23.37 -27.19
C ALA A 315 -44.46 -23.92 -26.85
N GLY A 316 -43.77 -23.32 -25.86
CA GLY A 316 -42.50 -23.81 -25.36
C GLY A 316 -42.60 -25.18 -24.71
N VAL A 317 -43.59 -25.41 -23.85
CA VAL A 317 -43.86 -26.70 -23.18
C VAL A 317 -44.13 -27.82 -24.20
N ILE A 318 -44.90 -27.53 -25.25
CA ILE A 318 -45.15 -28.47 -26.36
C ILE A 318 -43.86 -28.74 -27.13
N GLN A 319 -43.09 -27.70 -27.48
CA GLN A 319 -41.84 -27.85 -28.23
C GLN A 319 -40.75 -28.59 -27.44
N ALA A 320 -40.69 -28.40 -26.13
CA ALA A 320 -39.77 -29.10 -25.22
C ALA A 320 -40.23 -30.51 -24.83
N GLU A 321 -41.36 -30.99 -25.36
CA GLU A 321 -41.93 -32.32 -25.08
C GLU A 321 -42.28 -32.52 -23.58
N LEU A 322 -42.56 -31.41 -22.86
CA LEU A 322 -42.89 -31.38 -21.42
C LEU A 322 -44.40 -31.41 -21.12
N LEU A 323 -45.26 -31.51 -22.14
CA LEU A 323 -46.72 -31.43 -21.97
C LEU A 323 -47.23 -32.53 -21.00
N GLU A 324 -46.90 -33.79 -21.26
CA GLU A 324 -47.28 -34.92 -20.39
C GLU A 324 -46.75 -34.77 -18.95
N THR A 325 -45.59 -34.13 -18.77
CA THR A 325 -45.01 -33.86 -17.45
C THR A 325 -45.86 -32.88 -16.65
N LEU A 326 -46.33 -31.80 -17.28
CA LEU A 326 -47.12 -30.76 -16.62
C LEU A 326 -48.64 -31.04 -16.58
N GLN A 327 -49.11 -32.06 -17.30
CA GLN A 327 -50.46 -32.62 -17.13
C GLN A 327 -50.54 -33.73 -16.04
N GLY A 328 -49.39 -34.28 -15.63
CA GLY A 328 -49.31 -35.42 -14.71
C GLY A 328 -49.77 -35.15 -13.27
N ASP A 329 -49.71 -36.21 -12.45
CA ASP A 329 -50.05 -36.20 -11.02
C ASP A 329 -49.17 -35.21 -10.24
N GLY A 330 -49.74 -34.03 -9.94
CA GLY A 330 -49.11 -32.99 -9.13
C GLY A 330 -49.27 -33.21 -7.61
N PRO A 331 -49.21 -32.15 -6.78
CA PRO A 331 -49.21 -30.73 -7.17
C PRO A 331 -47.87 -30.22 -7.71
N PHE A 332 -47.93 -29.29 -8.66
CA PHE A 332 -46.80 -28.46 -9.08
C PHE A 332 -47.11 -26.97 -8.88
N THR A 333 -46.10 -26.17 -8.54
CA THR A 333 -46.21 -24.71 -8.60
C THR A 333 -45.44 -24.20 -9.80
N VAL A 334 -46.13 -23.53 -10.74
CA VAL A 334 -45.51 -23.02 -11.97
C VAL A 334 -45.55 -21.50 -12.01
N PHE A 335 -44.36 -20.90 -12.06
CA PHE A 335 -44.16 -19.47 -12.19
C PHE A 335 -44.25 -19.08 -13.67
N ALA A 336 -45.47 -18.94 -14.19
CA ALA A 336 -45.74 -18.76 -15.61
C ALA A 336 -45.39 -17.34 -16.10
N PRO A 337 -44.37 -17.15 -16.97
CA PRO A 337 -44.06 -15.83 -17.53
C PRO A 337 -45.13 -15.40 -18.52
N THR A 338 -45.38 -14.10 -18.60
CA THR A 338 -46.20 -13.54 -19.68
C THR A 338 -45.51 -13.64 -21.05
N ASP A 339 -46.28 -13.59 -22.13
CA ASP A 339 -45.75 -13.53 -23.51
C ASP A 339 -44.83 -12.31 -23.73
N GLN A 340 -45.05 -11.22 -23.00
CA GLN A 340 -44.16 -10.06 -22.98
C GLN A 340 -42.82 -10.39 -22.32
N ALA A 341 -42.82 -11.12 -21.21
CA ALA A 341 -41.60 -11.58 -20.54
C ALA A 341 -40.75 -12.47 -21.46
N PHE A 342 -41.37 -13.38 -22.22
CA PHE A 342 -40.68 -14.19 -23.24
C PHE A 342 -40.03 -13.34 -24.34
N ALA A 343 -40.73 -12.29 -24.78
CA ALA A 343 -40.21 -11.36 -25.78
C ALA A 343 -39.04 -10.51 -25.25
N ASP A 344 -39.14 -10.00 -24.02
CA ASP A 344 -38.09 -9.18 -23.39
C ASP A 344 -36.85 -10.00 -23.01
N ALA A 345 -37.02 -11.29 -22.68
CA ALA A 345 -35.93 -12.27 -22.55
C ALA A 345 -35.27 -12.64 -23.90
N GLY A 346 -35.81 -12.20 -25.03
CA GLY A 346 -35.28 -12.47 -26.37
C GLY A 346 -35.43 -13.92 -26.85
N ILE A 347 -36.29 -14.72 -26.22
CA ILE A 347 -36.44 -16.16 -26.51
C ILE A 347 -37.26 -16.37 -27.77
N ASN A 348 -36.58 -16.63 -28.89
CA ASN A 348 -37.24 -17.06 -30.13
C ASN A 348 -37.34 -18.59 -30.19
N LEU A 349 -38.54 -19.13 -29.92
CA LEU A 349 -38.82 -20.56 -29.98
C LEU A 349 -38.43 -21.20 -31.33
N ALA A 350 -38.56 -20.49 -32.45
CA ALA A 350 -38.21 -21.00 -33.77
C ALA A 350 -36.70 -21.26 -33.96
N ASP A 351 -35.84 -20.56 -33.23
CA ASP A 351 -34.38 -20.81 -33.25
C ASP A 351 -33.99 -21.98 -32.33
N LEU A 352 -34.90 -22.39 -31.42
CA LEU A 352 -34.71 -23.49 -30.47
C LEU A 352 -35.26 -24.85 -30.97
N ASP A 353 -35.80 -24.94 -32.19
CA ASP A 353 -36.27 -26.21 -32.77
C ASP A 353 -35.11 -27.06 -33.33
N THR A 354 -34.18 -27.39 -32.43
CA THR A 354 -33.06 -28.32 -32.64
C THR A 354 -32.94 -29.23 -31.41
N PRO A 355 -32.30 -30.41 -31.48
CA PRO A 355 -32.16 -31.28 -30.31
C PRO A 355 -31.44 -30.61 -29.13
N GLU A 356 -30.49 -29.72 -29.42
CA GLU A 356 -29.75 -28.94 -28.43
C GLU A 356 -30.62 -27.78 -27.89
N GLY A 357 -31.30 -27.04 -28.77
CA GLY A 357 -32.23 -25.97 -28.38
C GLY A 357 -33.43 -26.44 -27.57
N LYS A 358 -34.00 -27.63 -27.89
CA LYS A 358 -35.05 -28.28 -27.10
C LYS A 358 -34.57 -28.66 -25.71
N ALA A 359 -33.32 -29.12 -25.56
CA ALA A 359 -32.75 -29.42 -24.24
C ALA A 359 -32.57 -28.15 -23.40
N THR A 360 -32.07 -27.06 -23.99
CA THR A 360 -31.99 -25.74 -23.32
C THR A 360 -33.38 -25.19 -22.96
N LEU A 361 -34.36 -25.32 -23.85
CA LEU A 361 -35.75 -24.91 -23.60
C LEU A 361 -36.38 -25.73 -22.47
N SER A 362 -36.13 -27.04 -22.44
CA SER A 362 -36.60 -27.95 -21.38
C SER A 362 -36.02 -27.56 -20.01
N ASP A 363 -34.72 -27.29 -19.93
CA ASP A 363 -34.05 -26.84 -18.69
C ASP A 363 -34.60 -25.49 -18.18
N ILE A 364 -34.75 -24.51 -19.07
CA ILE A 364 -35.38 -23.21 -18.75
C ILE A 364 -36.81 -23.41 -18.25
N LEU A 365 -37.63 -24.23 -18.92
CA LEU A 365 -39.03 -24.42 -18.53
C LEU A 365 -39.16 -25.17 -17.20
N LEU A 366 -38.34 -26.20 -16.96
CA LEU A 366 -38.29 -26.91 -15.68
C LEU A 366 -37.78 -26.01 -14.54
N TYR A 367 -37.00 -24.97 -14.83
CA TYR A 367 -36.61 -23.98 -13.83
C TYR A 367 -37.78 -23.08 -13.35
N HIS A 368 -38.88 -23.02 -14.09
CA HIS A 368 -40.12 -22.32 -13.67
C HIS A 368 -41.07 -23.20 -12.84
N VAL A 369 -40.73 -24.47 -12.61
CA VAL A 369 -41.62 -25.48 -11.99
C VAL A 369 -41.04 -25.90 -10.65
N VAL A 370 -41.83 -25.87 -9.58
CA VAL A 370 -41.50 -26.47 -8.27
C VAL A 370 -42.42 -27.66 -8.04
N GLU A 371 -41.87 -28.79 -7.58
CA GLU A 371 -42.66 -29.93 -7.11
C GLU A 371 -43.29 -29.58 -5.74
N GLY A 372 -44.63 -29.60 -5.66
CA GLY A 372 -45.41 -29.20 -4.49
C GLY A 372 -46.19 -27.88 -4.65
N ASP A 373 -47.17 -27.67 -3.76
CA ASP A 373 -47.90 -26.41 -3.64
C ASP A 373 -47.12 -25.38 -2.81
N VAL A 374 -46.73 -24.27 -3.45
CA VAL A 374 -46.13 -23.08 -2.82
C VAL A 374 -47.06 -21.89 -3.05
N PRO A 375 -48.21 -21.82 -2.34
CA PRO A 375 -49.12 -20.67 -2.44
C PRO A 375 -48.47 -19.42 -1.86
N ALA A 376 -48.84 -18.24 -2.34
CA ALA A 376 -48.23 -16.97 -1.95
C ALA A 376 -48.34 -16.68 -0.45
N ALA A 377 -49.36 -17.22 0.23
CA ALA A 377 -49.53 -17.12 1.68
C ALA A 377 -48.52 -17.97 2.50
N ASN A 378 -47.87 -18.96 1.89
CA ASN A 378 -46.82 -19.78 2.53
C ASN A 378 -45.41 -19.24 2.25
N VAL A 379 -45.25 -18.33 1.28
CA VAL A 379 -43.96 -17.72 0.97
C VAL A 379 -43.55 -16.80 2.12
N THR A 380 -42.38 -17.06 2.71
CA THR A 380 -41.75 -16.17 3.69
C THR A 380 -40.54 -15.47 3.08
N GLU A 381 -40.13 -14.36 3.68
CA GLU A 381 -38.87 -13.70 3.36
C GLU A 381 -37.72 -14.72 3.42
N CYS A 382 -36.90 -14.76 2.38
CA CYS A 382 -35.77 -15.68 2.23
C CYS A 382 -36.09 -17.19 2.33
N MET A 383 -37.33 -17.57 2.00
CA MET A 383 -37.64 -18.96 1.64
C MET A 383 -36.84 -19.37 0.39
N THR A 384 -36.45 -20.64 0.31
CA THR A 384 -35.93 -21.27 -0.91
C THR A 384 -36.70 -22.56 -1.22
N ALA A 385 -36.74 -22.93 -2.49
CA ALA A 385 -37.23 -24.23 -2.96
C ALA A 385 -36.35 -24.70 -4.12
N ASN A 386 -36.40 -25.99 -4.47
CA ASN A 386 -35.75 -26.47 -5.69
C ASN A 386 -36.77 -26.48 -6.83
N ALA A 387 -36.36 -26.01 -8.00
CA ALA A 387 -37.09 -26.21 -9.23
C ALA A 387 -36.93 -27.66 -9.73
N ALA A 388 -37.75 -28.07 -10.71
CA ALA A 388 -37.78 -29.43 -11.26
C ALA A 388 -36.50 -29.81 -12.02
N ASN A 389 -35.67 -28.85 -12.46
CA ASN A 389 -34.33 -29.12 -12.98
C ASN A 389 -33.26 -29.34 -11.87
N GLY A 390 -33.66 -29.21 -10.59
CA GLY A 390 -32.80 -29.41 -9.42
C GLY A 390 -32.02 -28.17 -8.95
N GLN A 391 -32.15 -27.03 -9.63
CA GLN A 391 -31.55 -25.77 -9.17
C GLN A 391 -32.41 -25.07 -8.11
N PRO A 392 -31.82 -24.26 -7.20
CA PRO A 392 -32.59 -23.48 -6.25
C PRO A 392 -33.32 -22.32 -6.94
N LEU A 393 -34.52 -22.04 -6.44
CA LEU A 393 -35.24 -20.77 -6.54
C LEU A 393 -35.25 -20.12 -5.14
N ALA A 394 -35.17 -18.79 -5.09
CA ALA A 394 -35.28 -18.05 -3.84
C ALA A 394 -36.42 -17.04 -3.89
N PHE A 395 -37.05 -16.82 -2.75
CA PHE A 395 -38.24 -15.98 -2.63
C PHE A 395 -38.00 -14.78 -1.72
N THR A 396 -38.76 -13.70 -1.96
CA THR A 396 -38.89 -12.55 -1.05
C THR A 396 -40.36 -12.13 -0.93
N VAL A 397 -40.68 -11.36 0.10
CA VAL A 397 -42.01 -10.74 0.30
C VAL A 397 -41.95 -9.21 0.45
N ALA A 398 -40.74 -8.62 0.46
CA ALA A 398 -40.46 -7.20 0.61
C ALA A 398 -40.96 -6.34 -0.58
N GLY A 399 -42.27 -6.08 -0.64
CA GLY A 399 -42.95 -5.26 -1.66
C GLY A 399 -44.01 -6.02 -2.47
N GLY A 400 -44.02 -7.34 -2.34
CA GLY A 400 -44.82 -8.30 -3.09
C GLY A 400 -44.11 -9.65 -3.05
N VAL A 401 -44.76 -10.73 -3.48
CA VAL A 401 -44.05 -12.01 -3.66
C VAL A 401 -43.17 -11.91 -4.89
N MET A 402 -41.88 -12.22 -4.75
CA MET A 402 -40.96 -12.36 -5.87
C MET A 402 -40.29 -13.74 -5.85
N VAL A 403 -39.92 -14.24 -7.02
CA VAL A 403 -39.14 -15.46 -7.23
C VAL A 403 -37.92 -15.12 -8.07
N ASN A 404 -36.72 -15.40 -7.56
CA ASN A 404 -35.47 -14.79 -8.03
C ASN A 404 -35.66 -13.26 -8.12
N ASP A 405 -35.56 -12.65 -9.31
CA ASP A 405 -35.84 -11.23 -9.55
C ASP A 405 -37.23 -10.97 -10.18
N ALA A 406 -38.02 -12.01 -10.43
CA ALA A 406 -39.30 -11.92 -11.11
C ALA A 406 -40.42 -11.61 -10.11
N THR A 407 -41.24 -10.61 -10.40
CA THR A 407 -42.39 -10.23 -9.57
C THR A 407 -43.57 -11.15 -9.85
N VAL A 408 -44.19 -11.72 -8.82
CA VAL A 408 -45.49 -12.40 -8.96
C VAL A 408 -46.60 -11.35 -9.09
N THR A 409 -47.02 -11.11 -10.32
CA THR A 409 -48.03 -10.10 -10.70
C THR A 409 -49.47 -10.56 -10.44
N LEU A 410 -49.73 -11.87 -10.53
CA LEU A 410 -50.99 -12.51 -10.14
C LEU A 410 -50.66 -13.86 -9.46
N PRO A 411 -50.75 -13.94 -8.12
CA PRO A 411 -50.51 -15.18 -7.39
C PRO A 411 -51.72 -16.11 -7.36
N ASP A 412 -51.49 -17.36 -6.96
CA ASP A 412 -52.49 -18.33 -6.50
C ASP A 412 -53.61 -18.62 -7.53
N VAL A 413 -53.28 -18.75 -8.81
CA VAL A 413 -54.22 -19.23 -9.85
C VAL A 413 -54.36 -20.76 -9.72
N PRO A 414 -55.54 -21.29 -9.33
CA PRO A 414 -55.68 -22.71 -9.02
C PRO A 414 -55.87 -23.57 -10.28
N THR A 415 -55.26 -24.76 -10.28
CA THR A 415 -55.38 -25.77 -11.34
C THR A 415 -55.78 -27.12 -10.72
N SER A 416 -56.15 -28.12 -11.52
CA SER A 416 -56.44 -29.47 -11.00
C SER A 416 -55.19 -30.28 -10.61
N ASN A 417 -53.98 -29.81 -10.93
CA ASN A 417 -52.72 -30.45 -10.53
C ASN A 417 -51.69 -29.46 -9.94
N GLY A 418 -52.16 -28.41 -9.23
CA GLY A 418 -51.31 -27.46 -8.50
C GLY A 418 -51.71 -25.99 -8.69
N ILE A 419 -50.73 -25.08 -8.73
CA ILE A 419 -50.91 -23.63 -8.72
C ILE A 419 -50.06 -22.95 -9.81
N ILE A 420 -50.61 -21.91 -10.45
CA ILE A 420 -49.87 -20.99 -11.32
C ILE A 420 -49.68 -19.64 -10.62
N HIS A 421 -48.47 -19.09 -10.68
CA HIS A 421 -48.14 -17.71 -10.33
C HIS A 421 -47.68 -16.96 -11.59
N VAL A 422 -48.35 -15.87 -11.97
CA VAL A 422 -47.99 -15.11 -13.18
C VAL A 422 -46.83 -14.18 -12.91
N ILE A 423 -45.72 -14.32 -13.64
CA ILE A 423 -44.50 -13.51 -13.47
C ILE A 423 -44.17 -12.59 -14.65
N ASP A 424 -43.44 -11.51 -14.36
CA ASP A 424 -43.08 -10.44 -15.30
C ASP A 424 -41.73 -10.63 -16.04
N LYS A 425 -40.84 -11.48 -15.51
CA LYS A 425 -39.53 -11.85 -16.08
C LYS A 425 -39.49 -13.37 -16.32
N VAL A 426 -38.79 -13.84 -17.36
CA VAL A 426 -38.47 -15.27 -17.52
C VAL A 426 -37.36 -15.65 -16.53
N LEU A 427 -37.55 -16.74 -15.78
CA LEU A 427 -36.53 -17.34 -14.92
C LEU A 427 -35.53 -18.11 -15.78
N THR A 428 -34.24 -17.85 -15.59
CA THR A 428 -33.17 -18.55 -16.31
C THR A 428 -32.29 -19.34 -15.34
N PRO A 429 -31.82 -20.55 -15.72
CA PRO A 429 -30.80 -21.32 -14.98
C PRO A 429 -29.50 -20.56 -14.61
N THR A 430 -29.31 -19.37 -15.16
CA THR A 430 -28.19 -18.45 -14.90
C THR A 430 -28.50 -17.33 -13.90
N ASP A 431 -29.77 -17.10 -13.53
CA ASP A 431 -30.12 -16.20 -12.42
C ASP A 431 -29.66 -16.87 -11.11
N THR A 432 -28.71 -16.28 -10.40
CA THR A 432 -28.08 -16.89 -9.22
C THR A 432 -28.76 -16.43 -7.92
N PRO A 433 -29.74 -17.17 -7.35
CA PRO A 433 -30.77 -16.55 -6.50
C PRO A 433 -30.40 -16.37 -5.03
N ASN A 434 -29.15 -16.64 -4.67
CA ASN A 434 -28.61 -16.50 -3.33
C ASN A 434 -27.29 -15.73 -3.42
N ASP A 435 -27.29 -14.63 -4.18
CA ASP A 435 -26.13 -13.73 -4.32
C ASP A 435 -25.72 -13.09 -2.98
N ILE A 436 -24.55 -12.43 -2.94
CA ILE A 436 -24.03 -11.82 -1.72
C ILE A 436 -24.98 -10.78 -1.09
N PRO A 437 -25.46 -9.73 -1.82
CA PRO A 437 -26.41 -8.77 -1.26
C PRO A 437 -27.68 -9.41 -0.70
N ARG A 438 -28.23 -10.40 -1.40
CA ARG A 438 -29.43 -11.13 -1.00
C ARG A 438 -29.19 -11.99 0.23
N ALA A 439 -28.15 -12.81 0.23
CA ALA A 439 -27.77 -13.65 1.35
C ALA A 439 -27.49 -12.81 2.61
N ALA A 440 -26.85 -11.64 2.46
CA ALA A 440 -26.67 -10.68 3.55
C ALA A 440 -28.02 -10.18 4.10
N SER A 441 -28.94 -9.73 3.23
CA SER A 441 -30.28 -9.25 3.64
C SER A 441 -31.07 -10.31 4.43
N CYS A 442 -30.95 -11.57 4.03
CA CYS A 442 -31.63 -12.71 4.64
C CYS A 442 -31.19 -13.03 6.08
N THR A 443 -30.05 -12.52 6.52
CA THR A 443 -29.55 -12.76 7.88
C THR A 443 -30.31 -11.97 8.97
N GLY A 444 -30.99 -10.88 8.59
CA GLY A 444 -31.60 -9.94 9.54
C GLY A 444 -30.63 -9.16 10.44
N ILE A 445 -29.31 -9.32 10.28
CA ILE A 445 -28.25 -8.65 11.07
C ILE A 445 -27.29 -7.81 10.23
N HIS A 446 -27.60 -7.61 8.94
CA HIS A 446 -26.82 -6.85 7.96
C HIS A 446 -27.69 -5.79 7.24
N ASN A 447 -28.74 -5.29 7.91
CA ASN A 447 -29.65 -4.28 7.35
C ASN A 447 -28.91 -2.97 6.99
N SER A 448 -27.96 -2.55 7.83
CA SER A 448 -27.07 -1.41 7.61
C SER A 448 -26.13 -1.65 6.43
N LEU A 449 -25.58 -2.87 6.30
CA LEU A 449 -24.71 -3.26 5.19
C LEU A 449 -25.43 -3.22 3.85
N VAL A 450 -26.63 -3.80 3.78
CA VAL A 450 -27.46 -3.80 2.56
C VAL A 450 -27.91 -2.39 2.20
N SER A 451 -28.30 -1.59 3.20
CA SER A 451 -28.62 -0.17 3.00
C SER A 451 -27.42 0.61 2.44
N ALA A 452 -26.22 0.34 2.95
CA ALA A 452 -24.98 0.95 2.49
C ALA A 452 -24.63 0.55 1.05
N VAL A 453 -24.75 -0.74 0.69
CA VAL A 453 -24.52 -1.24 -0.68
C VAL A 453 -25.47 -0.58 -1.69
N VAL A 454 -26.74 -0.41 -1.35
CA VAL A 454 -27.72 0.30 -2.19
C VAL A 454 -27.38 1.79 -2.29
N GLN A 455 -27.00 2.43 -1.18
CA GLN A 455 -26.63 3.85 -1.16
C GLN A 455 -25.34 4.14 -1.94
N ALA A 456 -24.36 3.24 -1.90
CA ALA A 456 -23.13 3.32 -2.68
C ALA A 456 -23.27 2.84 -4.14
N GLU A 457 -24.48 2.48 -4.57
CA GLU A 457 -24.78 2.03 -5.95
C GLU A 457 -24.01 0.74 -6.36
N LEU A 458 -23.51 -0.02 -5.38
CA LEU A 458 -22.71 -1.25 -5.56
C LEU A 458 -23.53 -2.55 -5.73
N LEU A 459 -24.85 -2.45 -5.84
CA LEU A 459 -25.73 -3.62 -5.89
C LEU A 459 -25.41 -4.53 -7.08
N GLU A 460 -25.39 -3.99 -8.32
CA GLU A 460 -25.05 -4.77 -9.53
C GLU A 460 -23.64 -5.40 -9.44
N THR A 461 -22.67 -4.68 -8.86
CA THR A 461 -21.29 -5.16 -8.67
C THR A 461 -21.25 -6.44 -7.82
N LEU A 462 -21.99 -6.47 -6.71
CA LEU A 462 -22.03 -7.60 -5.78
C LEU A 462 -23.02 -8.71 -6.18
N GLN A 463 -23.89 -8.45 -7.16
CA GLN A 463 -24.69 -9.47 -7.85
C GLN A 463 -23.96 -10.08 -9.07
N GLY A 464 -22.79 -9.57 -9.45
CA GLY A 464 -21.97 -10.10 -10.54
C GLY A 464 -21.56 -11.57 -10.35
N THR A 465 -21.10 -12.23 -11.42
CA THR A 465 -20.92 -13.70 -11.48
C THR A 465 -19.90 -14.30 -10.49
N GLY A 466 -19.09 -13.48 -9.81
CA GLY A 466 -18.12 -13.93 -8.81
C GLY A 466 -17.05 -14.89 -9.36
N PRO A 467 -16.47 -15.76 -8.52
CA PRO A 467 -16.71 -15.85 -7.07
C PRO A 467 -16.13 -14.66 -6.31
N PHE A 468 -16.84 -14.22 -5.27
CA PHE A 468 -16.40 -13.19 -4.31
C PHE A 468 -16.32 -13.76 -2.89
N THR A 469 -15.61 -13.06 -2.00
CA THR A 469 -15.70 -13.28 -0.55
C THR A 469 -16.00 -11.95 0.13
N LEU A 470 -17.18 -11.81 0.73
CA LEU A 470 -17.56 -10.63 1.51
C LEU A 470 -17.35 -10.91 3.00
N PHE A 471 -16.55 -10.09 3.65
CA PHE A 471 -16.52 -9.99 5.11
C PHE A 471 -17.63 -9.04 5.52
N ALA A 472 -18.77 -9.56 5.97
CA ALA A 472 -19.99 -8.79 6.20
C ALA A 472 -20.07 -8.29 7.66
N PRO A 473 -19.95 -6.98 7.92
CA PRO A 473 -20.03 -6.43 9.27
C PRO A 473 -21.48 -6.29 9.73
N THR A 474 -21.77 -6.76 10.93
CA THR A 474 -23.12 -6.71 11.50
C THR A 474 -23.64 -5.28 11.73
N ASP A 475 -24.95 -5.14 11.92
CA ASP A 475 -25.59 -3.85 12.23
C ASP A 475 -25.05 -3.22 13.54
N GLN A 476 -24.60 -4.06 14.48
CA GLN A 476 -23.90 -3.61 15.69
C GLN A 476 -22.51 -3.06 15.34
N ALA A 477 -21.76 -3.73 14.46
CA ALA A 477 -20.46 -3.26 13.97
C ALA A 477 -20.56 -1.88 13.29
N PHE A 478 -21.57 -1.66 12.44
CA PHE A 478 -21.87 -0.35 11.85
C PHE A 478 -22.17 0.72 12.91
N THR A 479 -22.90 0.34 13.96
CA THR A 479 -23.26 1.23 15.08
C THR A 479 -22.01 1.61 15.90
N ASP A 480 -21.15 0.65 16.22
CA ASP A 480 -19.93 0.87 17.01
C ASP A 480 -18.83 1.60 16.21
N ALA A 481 -18.81 1.46 14.88
CA ALA A 481 -18.01 2.29 13.98
C ALA A 481 -18.52 3.74 13.85
N GLY A 482 -19.72 4.05 14.36
CA GLY A 482 -20.30 5.39 14.34
C GLY A 482 -20.74 5.89 12.95
N ILE A 483 -21.00 4.97 12.01
CA ILE A 483 -21.32 5.30 10.61
C ILE A 483 -22.79 5.72 10.49
N ASP A 484 -23.03 7.02 10.33
CA ASP A 484 -24.35 7.57 9.99
C ASP A 484 -24.54 7.60 8.47
N LEU A 485 -25.22 6.59 7.94
CA LEU A 485 -25.56 6.48 6.52
C LEU A 485 -26.36 7.70 6.00
N ALA A 486 -27.21 8.32 6.83
CA ALA A 486 -27.99 9.49 6.42
C ALA A 486 -27.12 10.76 6.32
N ALA A 487 -26.01 10.84 7.06
CA ALA A 487 -25.01 11.88 6.89
C ALA A 487 -24.11 11.66 5.64
N LEU A 488 -24.00 10.41 5.17
CA LEU A 488 -23.21 10.04 3.99
C LEU A 488 -23.99 10.11 2.66
N ASP A 489 -25.26 10.52 2.63
CA ASP A 489 -26.02 10.72 1.38
C ASP A 489 -25.65 12.04 0.69
N THR A 490 -24.39 12.10 0.27
CA THR A 490 -23.75 13.18 -0.51
C THR A 490 -22.82 12.55 -1.54
N PRO A 491 -22.45 13.22 -2.65
CA PRO A 491 -21.53 12.64 -3.64
C PRO A 491 -20.18 12.21 -3.03
N GLU A 492 -19.65 13.03 -2.11
CA GLU A 492 -18.42 12.74 -1.38
C GLU A 492 -18.61 11.61 -0.35
N GLY A 493 -19.74 11.59 0.36
CA GLY A 493 -20.06 10.52 1.33
C GLY A 493 -20.30 9.16 0.68
N LYS A 494 -20.94 9.13 -0.49
CA LYS A 494 -21.12 7.91 -1.30
C LYS A 494 -19.79 7.33 -1.76
N ALA A 495 -18.85 8.16 -2.23
CA ALA A 495 -17.52 7.68 -2.65
C ALA A 495 -16.70 7.10 -1.48
N ILE A 496 -16.82 7.67 -0.27
CA ILE A 496 -16.23 7.10 0.95
C ILE A 496 -16.89 5.75 1.30
N LEU A 497 -18.22 5.67 1.17
CA LEU A 497 -18.97 4.45 1.45
C LEU A 497 -18.67 3.33 0.44
N GLU A 498 -18.50 3.67 -0.84
CA GLU A 498 -18.08 2.77 -1.92
C GLU A 498 -16.71 2.14 -1.60
N ASP A 499 -15.70 2.96 -1.28
CA ASP A 499 -14.35 2.49 -0.94
C ASP A 499 -14.34 1.58 0.30
N ILE A 500 -15.04 1.99 1.38
CA ILE A 500 -15.21 1.16 2.58
C ILE A 500 -15.85 -0.20 2.22
N LEU A 501 -16.91 -0.22 1.43
CA LEU A 501 -17.60 -1.47 1.07
C LEU A 501 -16.77 -2.36 0.16
N LEU A 502 -16.04 -1.80 -0.80
CA LEU A 502 -15.13 -2.58 -1.66
C LEU A 502 -13.92 -3.14 -0.88
N TYR A 503 -13.50 -2.50 0.21
CA TYR A 503 -12.48 -3.04 1.13
C TYR A 503 -12.96 -4.28 1.90
N HIS A 504 -14.26 -4.48 2.09
CA HIS A 504 -14.81 -5.69 2.71
C HIS A 504 -14.87 -6.90 1.76
N VAL A 505 -14.53 -6.74 0.48
CA VAL A 505 -14.72 -7.76 -0.55
C VAL A 505 -13.38 -8.20 -1.12
N VAL A 506 -13.13 -9.51 -1.20
CA VAL A 506 -12.01 -10.10 -1.94
C VAL A 506 -12.53 -10.75 -3.22
N ALA A 507 -11.81 -10.57 -4.33
CA ALA A 507 -12.07 -11.28 -5.57
C ALA A 507 -11.55 -12.73 -5.48
N GLY A 508 -12.44 -13.71 -5.61
CA GLY A 508 -12.16 -15.12 -5.35
C GLY A 508 -12.95 -15.68 -4.16
N SER A 509 -12.90 -17.01 -3.99
CA SER A 509 -13.48 -17.71 -2.84
C SER A 509 -12.39 -18.04 -1.83
N VAL A 510 -12.46 -17.43 -0.65
CA VAL A 510 -11.54 -17.64 0.49
C VAL A 510 -12.34 -18.23 1.65
N PRO A 511 -12.59 -19.56 1.68
CA PRO A 511 -13.25 -20.20 2.80
C PRO A 511 -12.34 -20.19 4.05
N SER A 512 -12.92 -20.32 5.25
CA SER A 512 -12.17 -20.28 6.51
C SER A 512 -11.08 -21.37 6.58
N SER A 513 -11.34 -22.52 5.95
CA SER A 513 -10.40 -23.64 5.81
C SER A 513 -9.22 -23.38 4.86
N ALA A 514 -9.26 -22.32 4.05
CA ALA A 514 -8.13 -21.85 3.23
C ALA A 514 -7.31 -20.75 3.93
N VAL A 515 -7.84 -20.13 5.00
CA VAL A 515 -7.12 -19.11 5.76
C VAL A 515 -6.03 -19.78 6.60
N THR A 516 -4.78 -19.35 6.39
CA THR A 516 -3.66 -19.71 7.26
C THR A 516 -3.24 -18.51 8.10
N GLU A 517 -2.52 -18.78 9.19
CA GLU A 517 -1.82 -17.73 9.92
C GLU A 517 -0.94 -16.92 8.95
N CYS A 518 -0.93 -15.59 9.12
CA CYS A 518 -0.21 -14.66 8.25
C CYS A 518 -0.54 -14.72 6.74
N MET A 519 -1.71 -15.22 6.36
CA MET A 519 -2.24 -15.01 5.01
C MET A 519 -2.58 -13.53 4.78
N SER A 520 -2.42 -13.05 3.55
CA SER A 520 -2.99 -11.80 3.06
C SER A 520 -3.62 -11.99 1.68
N ALA A 521 -4.58 -11.12 1.33
CA ALA A 521 -5.23 -11.09 0.02
C ALA A 521 -5.71 -9.66 -0.28
N ASP A 522 -5.63 -9.23 -1.53
CA ASP A 522 -6.07 -7.89 -1.92
C ASP A 522 -7.61 -7.80 -1.95
N ALA A 523 -8.16 -6.73 -1.37
CA ALA A 523 -9.56 -6.38 -1.49
C ALA A 523 -9.86 -5.80 -2.89
N VAL A 524 -11.15 -5.65 -3.24
CA VAL A 524 -11.57 -5.13 -4.56
C VAL A 524 -11.18 -3.66 -4.77
N ASN A 525 -11.01 -2.87 -3.70
CA ASN A 525 -10.44 -1.52 -3.80
C ASN A 525 -8.91 -1.48 -4.00
N GLY A 526 -8.22 -2.63 -3.90
CA GLY A 526 -6.78 -2.79 -4.12
C GLY A 526 -5.90 -2.59 -2.87
N GLN A 527 -6.47 -2.37 -1.68
CA GLN A 527 -5.73 -2.44 -0.41
C GLN A 527 -5.72 -3.88 0.14
N PRO A 528 -4.67 -4.29 0.88
CA PRO A 528 -4.57 -5.65 1.41
C PRO A 528 -5.51 -5.89 2.59
N LEU A 529 -6.15 -7.05 2.64
CA LEU A 529 -6.64 -7.66 3.88
C LEU A 529 -5.61 -8.64 4.40
N ALA A 530 -5.46 -8.73 5.72
CA ALA A 530 -4.50 -9.62 6.35
C ALA A 530 -5.15 -10.40 7.50
N PHE A 531 -4.92 -11.71 7.50
CA PHE A 531 -5.63 -12.70 8.31
C PHE A 531 -4.76 -13.29 9.43
N THR A 532 -5.39 -13.73 10.52
CA THR A 532 -4.77 -14.52 11.60
C THR A 532 -5.70 -15.66 12.04
N VAL A 533 -5.14 -16.64 12.76
CA VAL A 533 -5.83 -17.86 13.21
C VAL A 533 -5.51 -18.16 14.69
N ASP A 534 -5.62 -17.16 15.57
CA ASP A 534 -5.56 -17.34 17.03
C ASP A 534 -6.96 -17.41 17.64
N GLY A 535 -7.34 -18.58 18.16
CA GLY A 535 -8.66 -18.85 18.75
C GLY A 535 -9.85 -18.90 17.77
N GLY A 536 -9.72 -18.27 16.60
CA GLY A 536 -10.69 -18.22 15.50
C GLY A 536 -10.05 -17.54 14.27
N VAL A 537 -10.82 -17.36 13.18
CA VAL A 537 -10.34 -16.58 12.03
C VAL A 537 -10.59 -15.09 12.29
N MET A 538 -9.59 -14.25 12.03
CA MET A 538 -9.73 -12.79 12.08
C MET A 538 -9.21 -12.14 10.79
N VAL A 539 -9.71 -10.94 10.50
CA VAL A 539 -9.29 -10.09 9.38
C VAL A 539 -9.20 -8.63 9.84
N ASN A 540 -8.03 -8.00 9.77
CA ASN A 540 -7.81 -6.60 10.18
C ASN A 540 -8.44 -6.25 11.57
N ASP A 541 -8.15 -7.11 12.55
CA ASP A 541 -8.69 -7.17 13.93
C ASP A 541 -10.21 -7.39 14.07
N ALA A 542 -10.96 -7.59 12.98
CA ALA A 542 -12.34 -8.03 13.05
C ALA A 542 -12.40 -9.56 13.20
N THR A 543 -13.18 -10.05 14.16
CA THR A 543 -13.39 -11.48 14.40
C THR A 543 -14.42 -12.03 13.42
N VAL A 544 -14.13 -13.15 12.74
CA VAL A 544 -15.15 -13.88 11.98
C VAL A 544 -16.03 -14.66 12.96
N THR A 545 -17.20 -14.09 13.26
CA THR A 545 -18.20 -14.62 14.18
C THR A 545 -19.02 -15.78 13.60
N MET A 546 -19.23 -15.79 12.28
CA MET A 546 -19.84 -16.90 11.55
C MET A 546 -19.18 -17.05 10.17
N PRO A 547 -18.27 -18.02 10.00
CA PRO A 547 -17.57 -18.25 8.73
C PRO A 547 -18.40 -19.05 7.73
N ASP A 548 -17.95 -19.04 6.48
CA ASP A 548 -18.35 -19.98 5.41
C ASP A 548 -19.86 -20.04 5.11
N VAL A 549 -20.55 -18.89 5.14
CA VAL A 549 -21.94 -18.79 4.66
C VAL A 549 -21.93 -18.85 3.12
N PRO A 550 -22.50 -19.88 2.49
CA PRO A 550 -22.38 -20.06 1.03
C PRO A 550 -23.36 -19.16 0.28
N THR A 551 -22.87 -18.48 -0.77
CA THR A 551 -23.69 -17.70 -1.70
C THR A 551 -23.51 -18.24 -3.13
N SER A 552 -24.46 -18.00 -4.03
CA SER A 552 -24.40 -18.51 -5.40
C SER A 552 -23.34 -17.84 -6.28
N ASN A 553 -22.77 -16.72 -5.82
CA ASN A 553 -21.64 -16.03 -6.43
C ASN A 553 -20.44 -15.84 -5.47
N GLY A 554 -20.34 -16.61 -4.38
CA GLY A 554 -19.27 -16.41 -3.41
C GLY A 554 -19.44 -17.06 -2.03
N ILE A 555 -18.82 -16.42 -1.03
CA ILE A 555 -18.92 -16.76 0.40
C ILE A 555 -19.12 -15.46 1.20
N ILE A 556 -19.91 -15.51 2.27
CA ILE A 556 -19.96 -14.48 3.31
C ILE A 556 -19.29 -15.00 4.61
N HIS A 557 -18.47 -14.15 5.22
CA HIS A 557 -17.95 -14.31 6.58
C HIS A 557 -18.50 -13.18 7.44
N VAL A 558 -19.27 -13.47 8.49
CA VAL A 558 -19.88 -12.44 9.33
C VAL A 558 -18.87 -11.93 10.36
N ILE A 559 -18.63 -10.61 10.40
CA ILE A 559 -17.63 -9.97 11.25
C ILE A 559 -18.23 -9.00 12.29
N ASP A 560 -17.53 -8.82 13.40
CA ASP A 560 -17.93 -8.00 14.56
C ASP A 560 -17.56 -6.51 14.47
N LYS A 561 -16.74 -6.12 13.50
CA LYS A 561 -16.16 -4.77 13.32
C LYS A 561 -16.19 -4.39 11.83
N VAL A 562 -16.46 -3.13 11.51
CA VAL A 562 -16.35 -2.63 10.12
C VAL A 562 -14.88 -2.52 9.73
N LEU A 563 -14.49 -3.13 8.61
CA LEU A 563 -13.19 -2.91 7.97
C LEU A 563 -13.19 -1.51 7.35
N THR A 564 -12.68 -0.54 8.09
CA THR A 564 -12.24 0.74 7.51
C THR A 564 -10.92 0.53 6.77
N PRO A 565 -10.75 1.06 5.54
CA PRO A 565 -9.46 1.10 4.84
C PRO A 565 -8.46 2.01 5.57
N THR A 566 -7.84 1.48 6.62
CA THR A 566 -6.58 1.99 7.18
C THR A 566 -5.42 1.35 6.45
N ASP A 567 -4.33 2.09 6.24
CA ASP A 567 -3.20 1.62 5.44
C ASP A 567 -2.43 0.45 6.06
N THR A 568 -2.66 0.14 7.35
CA THR A 568 -1.76 -0.65 8.20
C THR A 568 -1.87 -2.20 8.32
N PRO A 569 -2.71 -2.98 7.62
CA PRO A 569 -2.89 -4.43 7.81
C PRO A 569 -1.63 -5.30 7.95
N ASN A 570 -0.56 -4.95 7.24
CA ASN A 570 0.76 -5.59 7.30
C ASN A 570 1.78 -4.70 8.04
N ASP A 571 1.48 -4.31 9.27
CA ASP A 571 2.37 -3.48 10.11
C ASP A 571 3.68 -4.18 10.49
N ILE A 572 4.58 -3.46 11.17
CA ILE A 572 5.87 -4.01 11.60
C ILE A 572 5.73 -5.17 12.62
N PRO A 573 5.01 -5.03 13.75
CA PRO A 573 4.81 -6.13 14.70
C PRO A 573 4.26 -7.41 14.07
N ARG A 574 3.29 -7.29 13.16
CA ARG A 574 2.71 -8.41 12.41
C ARG A 574 3.70 -8.98 11.41
N THR A 575 4.31 -8.15 10.57
CA THR A 575 5.26 -8.65 9.56
C THR A 575 6.43 -9.37 10.23
N ALA A 576 6.88 -8.88 11.40
CA ALA A 576 7.84 -9.59 12.25
C ALA A 576 7.31 -10.96 12.72
N SER A 577 6.11 -11.07 13.31
CA SER A 577 5.57 -12.37 13.77
C SER A 577 5.47 -13.39 12.63
N CYS A 578 5.06 -12.92 11.44
CA CYS A 578 4.90 -13.73 10.24
C CYS A 578 6.19 -14.31 9.65
N THR A 579 7.37 -13.82 10.03
CA THR A 579 8.65 -14.39 9.57
C THR A 579 9.00 -15.74 10.21
N GLY A 580 8.37 -16.10 11.34
CA GLY A 580 8.70 -17.29 12.12
C GLY A 580 10.04 -17.26 12.87
N ASN A 581 10.85 -16.20 12.73
CA ASN A 581 12.20 -16.07 13.31
C ASN A 581 12.36 -14.85 14.23
N HIS A 582 11.25 -14.22 14.66
CA HIS A 582 11.22 -13.01 15.49
C HIS A 582 10.23 -13.12 16.67
N ALA A 583 9.94 -14.33 17.16
CA ALA A 583 8.98 -14.54 18.24
C ALA A 583 9.37 -13.81 19.54
N SER A 584 10.67 -13.74 19.82
CA SER A 584 11.29 -13.02 20.93
C SER A 584 11.17 -11.51 20.77
N LEU A 585 11.33 -10.99 19.54
CA LEU A 585 11.16 -9.57 19.23
C LEU A 585 9.70 -9.13 19.48
N VAL A 586 8.73 -9.88 18.96
CA VAL A 586 7.31 -9.59 19.12
C VAL A 586 6.89 -9.70 20.59
N SER A 587 7.36 -10.75 21.29
CA SER A 587 7.16 -10.89 22.74
C SER A 587 7.74 -9.71 23.52
N ALA A 588 8.94 -9.25 23.15
CA ALA A 588 9.59 -8.10 23.77
C ALA A 588 8.84 -6.79 23.52
N VAL A 589 8.36 -6.55 22.30
CA VAL A 589 7.54 -5.37 21.92
C VAL A 589 6.25 -5.31 22.74
N VAL A 590 5.55 -6.44 22.88
CA VAL A 590 4.35 -6.55 23.73
C VAL A 590 4.70 -6.32 25.21
N GLN A 591 5.76 -6.94 25.71
CA GLN A 591 6.20 -6.79 27.11
C GLN A 591 6.64 -5.36 27.45
N ALA A 592 7.28 -4.66 26.52
CA ALA A 592 7.70 -3.27 26.67
C ALA A 592 6.56 -2.25 26.47
N GLY A 593 5.35 -2.70 26.07
CA GLY A 593 4.22 -1.81 25.78
C GLY A 593 4.38 -0.99 24.49
N LEU A 594 5.25 -1.42 23.57
CA LEU A 594 5.56 -0.71 22.32
C LEU A 594 4.69 -1.13 21.13
N LEU A 595 3.74 -2.04 21.31
CA LEU A 595 2.89 -2.57 20.24
C LEU A 595 2.16 -1.43 19.49
N GLU A 596 1.33 -0.64 20.17
CA GLU A 596 0.61 0.50 19.58
C GLU A 596 1.57 1.52 18.91
N THR A 597 2.79 1.67 19.43
CA THR A 597 3.81 2.59 18.88
C THR A 597 4.34 2.10 17.54
N LEU A 598 4.48 0.78 17.34
CA LEU A 598 4.99 0.18 16.11
C LEU A 598 3.87 -0.23 15.13
N GLN A 599 2.60 -0.15 15.52
CA GLN A 599 1.43 -0.25 14.63
C GLN A 599 0.96 1.11 14.09
N GLY A 600 1.33 2.22 14.75
CA GLY A 600 0.93 3.58 14.38
C GLY A 600 1.52 4.08 13.06
N ASP A 601 1.12 5.30 12.70
CA ASP A 601 1.51 5.98 11.46
C ASP A 601 3.04 6.12 11.33
N GLY A 602 3.59 5.55 10.26
CA GLY A 602 5.02 5.61 9.95
C GLY A 602 5.43 6.85 9.14
N PRO A 603 6.52 6.78 8.35
CA PRO A 603 7.33 5.61 8.04
C PRO A 603 8.39 5.29 9.11
N PHE A 604 8.49 4.02 9.50
CA PHE A 604 9.57 3.50 10.34
C PHE A 604 10.54 2.63 9.54
N THR A 605 11.79 2.50 10.00
CA THR A 605 12.66 1.37 9.63
C THR A 605 13.05 0.62 10.88
N VAL A 606 12.81 -0.69 10.91
CA VAL A 606 13.14 -1.53 12.06
C VAL A 606 14.18 -2.57 11.69
N PHE A 607 15.33 -2.48 12.33
CA PHE A 607 16.38 -3.48 12.27
C PHE A 607 16.01 -4.62 13.21
N ALA A 608 15.27 -5.61 12.73
CA ALA A 608 14.65 -6.66 13.52
C ALA A 608 15.65 -7.78 13.87
N PRO A 609 16.05 -7.97 15.15
CA PRO A 609 16.95 -9.04 15.53
C PRO A 609 16.22 -10.38 15.64
N THR A 610 16.81 -11.42 15.04
CA THR A 610 16.24 -12.77 15.05
C THR A 610 16.17 -13.41 16.44
N ASP A 611 15.40 -14.49 16.58
CA ASP A 611 15.34 -15.29 17.82
C ASP A 611 16.72 -15.82 18.27
N GLN A 612 17.60 -16.15 17.32
CA GLN A 612 18.98 -16.53 17.61
C GLN A 612 19.78 -15.33 18.16
N ALA A 613 19.58 -14.12 17.60
CA ALA A 613 20.20 -12.90 18.08
C ALA A 613 19.84 -12.58 19.54
N PHE A 614 18.57 -12.78 19.93
CA PHE A 614 18.12 -12.64 21.33
C PHE A 614 18.78 -13.67 22.26
N ALA A 615 18.90 -14.92 21.81
CA ALA A 615 19.53 -15.99 22.57
C ALA A 615 21.05 -15.74 22.77
N ASP A 616 21.75 -15.31 21.73
CA ASP A 616 23.20 -15.00 21.78
C ASP A 616 23.50 -13.73 22.57
N ALA A 617 22.56 -12.77 22.62
CA ALA A 617 22.61 -11.61 23.51
C ALA A 617 22.32 -11.97 24.99
N GLY A 618 21.86 -13.18 25.28
CA GLY A 618 21.56 -13.65 26.64
C GLY A 618 20.36 -12.98 27.30
N ILE A 619 19.41 -12.46 26.50
CA ILE A 619 18.27 -11.68 27.00
C ILE A 619 17.16 -12.62 27.50
N ASP A 620 17.03 -12.76 28.82
CA ASP A 620 15.91 -13.43 29.47
C ASP A 620 14.72 -12.45 29.66
N LEU A 621 13.72 -12.56 28.78
CA LEU A 621 12.51 -11.75 28.85
C LEU A 621 11.74 -11.95 30.17
N ALA A 622 11.74 -13.15 30.75
CA ALA A 622 11.05 -13.41 32.02
C ALA A 622 11.75 -12.74 33.21
N ALA A 623 13.08 -12.63 33.17
CA ALA A 623 13.84 -11.83 34.14
C ALA A 623 13.59 -10.31 34.00
N LEU A 624 13.20 -9.86 32.80
CA LEU A 624 12.89 -8.45 32.50
C LEU A 624 11.42 -8.06 32.76
N ASP A 625 10.57 -8.95 33.31
CA ASP A 625 9.19 -8.60 33.72
C ASP A 625 9.14 -7.83 35.05
N THR A 626 9.84 -6.69 35.07
CA THR A 626 9.88 -5.70 36.17
C THR A 626 9.69 -4.31 35.59
N PRO A 627 9.26 -3.29 36.36
CA PRO A 627 9.12 -1.92 35.85
C PRO A 627 10.43 -1.38 35.25
N GLU A 628 11.55 -1.63 35.94
CA GLU A 628 12.89 -1.27 35.50
C GLU A 628 13.31 -2.09 34.26
N GLY A 629 13.09 -3.42 34.26
CA GLY A 629 13.41 -4.29 33.13
C GLY A 629 12.62 -3.94 31.86
N LYS A 630 11.33 -3.58 32.00
CA LYS A 630 10.50 -3.08 30.90
C LYS A 630 10.96 -1.73 30.38
N SER A 631 11.43 -0.83 31.26
CA SER A 631 12.05 0.43 30.84
C SER A 631 13.33 0.19 30.03
N THR A 632 14.19 -0.74 30.47
CA THR A 632 15.41 -1.12 29.73
C THR A 632 15.08 -1.79 28.39
N LEU A 633 14.09 -2.68 28.37
CA LEU A 633 13.65 -3.37 27.16
C LEU A 633 13.05 -2.38 26.13
N SER A 634 12.29 -1.39 26.60
CA SER A 634 11.75 -0.32 25.75
C SER A 634 12.86 0.51 25.10
N ASP A 635 13.88 0.92 25.85
CA ASP A 635 15.02 1.67 25.33
C ASP A 635 15.85 0.88 24.31
N ILE A 636 16.11 -0.41 24.59
CA ILE A 636 16.76 -1.34 23.64
C ILE A 636 15.93 -1.47 22.36
N LEU A 637 14.62 -1.70 22.45
CA LEU A 637 13.77 -1.87 21.27
C LEU A 637 13.68 -0.58 20.44
N LEU A 638 13.51 0.59 21.06
CA LEU A 638 13.49 1.88 20.37
C LEU A 638 14.83 2.26 19.73
N TYR A 639 15.94 1.60 20.09
CA TYR A 639 17.23 1.71 19.41
C TYR A 639 17.32 0.88 18.11
N HIS A 640 16.40 -0.06 17.90
CA HIS A 640 16.28 -0.79 16.63
C HIS A 640 15.40 -0.05 15.60
N VAL A 641 14.74 1.05 16.01
CA VAL A 641 13.74 1.78 15.21
C VAL A 641 14.31 3.13 14.76
N VAL A 642 14.27 3.42 13.47
CA VAL A 642 14.51 4.75 12.89
C VAL A 642 13.16 5.34 12.44
N GLY A 643 12.87 6.59 12.79
CA GLY A 643 11.63 7.31 12.44
C GLY A 643 11.59 7.82 10.99
N ALA A 644 12.06 7.01 10.03
CA ALA A 644 12.02 7.28 8.60
C ALA A 644 12.17 5.97 7.81
N ASN A 645 11.77 5.94 6.54
CA ASN A 645 12.13 4.87 5.61
C ASN A 645 13.61 4.99 5.20
N VAL A 646 14.40 3.95 5.47
CA VAL A 646 15.80 3.80 5.09
C VAL A 646 15.95 2.48 4.32
N PRO A 647 15.60 2.46 3.01
CA PRO A 647 15.83 1.29 2.16
C PRO A 647 17.33 0.97 2.06
N ALA A 648 17.71 -0.29 1.87
CA ALA A 648 19.11 -0.69 1.76
C ALA A 648 19.82 -0.01 0.58
N ALA A 649 19.10 0.26 -0.51
CA ALA A 649 19.60 1.03 -1.66
C ALA A 649 19.96 2.51 -1.34
N ASN A 650 19.47 3.06 -0.21
CA ASN A 650 19.83 4.39 0.28
C ASN A 650 20.92 4.36 1.37
N VAL A 651 21.30 3.17 1.87
CA VAL A 651 22.38 3.03 2.84
C VAL A 651 23.71 3.14 2.10
N THR A 652 24.40 4.26 2.27
CA THR A 652 25.81 4.39 1.90
C THR A 652 26.71 3.90 3.02
N ASP A 653 27.94 3.56 2.68
CA ASP A 653 28.99 3.40 3.69
C ASP A 653 29.09 4.68 4.54
N CYS A 654 29.35 4.53 5.84
CA CYS A 654 29.44 5.62 6.82
C CYS A 654 28.19 6.47 7.02
N MET A 655 27.04 6.02 6.51
CA MET A 655 25.76 6.63 6.87
C MET A 655 25.54 6.50 8.39
N SER A 656 24.90 7.52 8.98
CA SER A 656 24.40 7.48 10.35
C SER A 656 22.95 7.94 10.36
N ALA A 657 22.12 7.32 11.19
CA ALA A 657 20.69 7.65 11.33
C ALA A 657 20.30 7.67 12.81
N THR A 658 19.57 8.69 13.25
CA THR A 658 19.06 8.78 14.63
C THR A 658 17.84 7.87 14.82
N THR A 659 17.85 7.10 15.88
CA THR A 659 16.76 6.18 16.27
C THR A 659 15.67 6.90 17.07
N VAL A 660 14.57 6.19 17.35
CA VAL A 660 13.46 6.74 18.15
C VAL A 660 13.86 6.98 19.61
N ASN A 661 14.84 6.24 20.18
CA ASN A 661 15.41 6.58 21.49
C ASN A 661 16.47 7.72 21.45
N GLY A 662 16.73 8.32 20.28
CA GLY A 662 17.61 9.48 20.11
C GLY A 662 19.10 9.17 19.97
N HIS A 663 19.52 7.92 20.09
CA HIS A 663 20.92 7.52 19.85
C HIS A 663 21.17 7.33 18.34
N PRO A 664 22.42 7.40 17.84
CA PRO A 664 22.69 7.10 16.43
C PRO A 664 22.78 5.59 16.19
N LEU A 665 22.38 5.15 15.01
CA LEU A 665 22.94 3.99 14.34
C LEU A 665 24.02 4.45 13.37
N SER A 666 24.91 3.53 13.01
CA SER A 666 25.95 3.73 12.02
C SER A 666 26.03 2.49 11.13
N PHE A 667 26.25 2.72 9.84
CA PHE A 667 26.14 1.72 8.79
C PHE A 667 27.48 1.50 8.08
N THR A 668 27.68 0.27 7.62
CA THR A 668 28.88 -0.13 6.89
C THR A 668 28.47 -0.99 5.69
N VAL A 669 29.05 -0.77 4.51
CA VAL A 669 28.62 -1.40 3.25
C VAL A 669 29.80 -2.08 2.54
N GLY A 670 29.98 -3.38 2.83
CA GLY A 670 30.98 -4.24 2.20
C GLY A 670 30.33 -5.36 1.39
N ASP A 671 30.81 -6.60 1.56
CA ASP A 671 30.16 -7.82 1.01
C ASP A 671 28.71 -8.01 1.53
N ALA A 672 28.38 -7.37 2.65
CA ALA A 672 27.02 -7.24 3.19
C ALA A 672 26.84 -5.85 3.82
N VAL A 673 25.59 -5.44 4.04
CA VAL A 673 25.26 -4.26 4.84
C VAL A 673 25.33 -4.64 6.32
N MET A 674 25.98 -3.81 7.14
CA MET A 674 26.05 -3.98 8.59
C MET A 674 25.55 -2.73 9.33
N VAL A 675 24.91 -2.94 10.47
CA VAL A 675 24.43 -1.90 11.38
C VAL A 675 24.97 -2.16 12.78
N ASN A 676 25.78 -1.25 13.31
CA ASN A 676 26.46 -1.40 14.61
C ASN A 676 27.15 -2.77 14.85
N GLY A 677 27.74 -3.34 13.80
CA GLY A 677 28.41 -4.64 13.84
C GLY A 677 27.48 -5.86 13.90
N ALA A 678 26.17 -5.67 13.71
CA ALA A 678 25.22 -6.71 13.31
C ALA A 678 25.15 -6.79 11.78
N THR A 679 25.09 -7.98 11.20
CA THR A 679 24.91 -8.20 9.77
C THR A 679 23.43 -8.08 9.41
N VAL A 680 23.10 -7.33 8.35
CA VAL A 680 21.75 -7.38 7.77
C VAL A 680 21.64 -8.61 6.88
N THR A 681 20.87 -9.58 7.34
CA THR A 681 20.69 -10.91 6.72
C THR A 681 19.55 -10.96 5.68
N ALA A 682 18.57 -10.06 5.80
CA ALA A 682 17.57 -9.79 4.78
C ALA A 682 17.21 -8.29 4.79
N THR A 683 17.20 -7.67 3.62
CA THR A 683 16.95 -6.24 3.41
C THR A 683 15.57 -5.96 2.84
N ASP A 684 15.06 -4.75 3.09
CA ASP A 684 13.91 -4.19 2.37
C ASP A 684 12.62 -5.05 2.44
N VAL A 685 12.36 -5.69 3.58
CA VAL A 685 11.08 -6.39 3.82
C VAL A 685 9.99 -5.30 3.99
N PRO A 686 9.02 -5.19 3.07
CA PRO A 686 8.06 -4.10 3.08
C PRO A 686 7.00 -4.32 4.17
N THR A 687 6.67 -3.26 4.89
CA THR A 687 5.49 -3.22 5.76
C THR A 687 4.60 -2.05 5.34
N SER A 688 3.38 -2.00 5.86
CA SER A 688 2.45 -0.90 5.62
C SER A 688 2.97 0.45 6.13
N ASN A 689 3.54 0.45 7.34
CA ASN A 689 4.03 1.63 8.04
C ASN A 689 5.56 1.76 8.02
N GLY A 690 6.26 1.05 7.14
CA GLY A 690 7.73 1.07 7.15
C GLY A 690 8.44 -0.02 6.35
N ILE A 691 9.67 -0.32 6.81
CA ILE A 691 10.57 -1.35 6.27
C ILE A 691 11.18 -2.13 7.44
N ILE A 692 11.29 -3.46 7.28
CA ILE A 692 12.09 -4.31 8.17
C ILE A 692 13.41 -4.72 7.49
N HIS A 693 14.51 -4.64 8.23
CA HIS A 693 15.81 -5.23 7.90
C HIS A 693 16.14 -6.27 8.97
N VAL A 694 16.32 -7.54 8.59
CA VAL A 694 16.53 -8.63 9.56
C VAL A 694 18.01 -8.72 9.94
N ILE A 695 18.34 -8.68 11.23
CA ILE A 695 19.72 -8.66 11.73
C ILE A 695 20.08 -9.88 12.60
N ASP A 696 21.37 -10.23 12.60
CA ASP A 696 21.93 -11.40 13.31
C ASP A 696 22.24 -11.17 14.79
N LYS A 697 22.14 -9.93 15.29
CA LYS A 697 22.56 -9.55 16.64
C LYS A 697 21.69 -8.41 17.20
N VAL A 698 21.32 -8.48 18.49
CA VAL A 698 20.58 -7.39 19.16
C VAL A 698 21.46 -6.16 19.31
N LEU A 699 20.93 -5.00 18.92
CA LEU A 699 21.56 -3.68 19.08
C LEU A 699 21.32 -3.16 20.49
N THR A 700 22.38 -3.10 21.29
CA THR A 700 22.36 -2.41 22.59
C THR A 700 22.67 -0.93 22.41
N PRO A 701 21.92 0.01 23.03
CA PRO A 701 22.23 1.44 22.98
C PRO A 701 23.68 1.72 23.38
N THR A 702 24.48 2.26 22.45
CA THR A 702 25.78 2.84 22.74
C THR A 702 25.73 4.34 22.55
N ALA A 703 26.39 5.09 23.43
CA ALA A 703 26.56 6.53 23.24
C ALA A 703 27.50 6.85 22.06
N THR A 704 28.33 5.87 21.66
CA THR A 704 29.49 6.04 20.78
C THR A 704 29.50 5.13 19.53
N PRO A 705 28.42 5.04 18.73
CA PRO A 705 28.30 4.09 17.60
C PRO A 705 29.13 4.46 16.35
N ASN A 706 29.63 5.70 16.29
CA ASN A 706 30.68 6.16 15.39
C ASN A 706 31.96 6.36 16.21
N ASP A 707 32.46 5.30 16.85
CA ASP A 707 33.73 5.35 17.59
C ASP A 707 34.94 5.55 16.65
N ILE A 708 36.13 5.79 17.21
CA ILE A 708 37.35 6.02 16.43
C ILE A 708 37.74 4.81 15.55
N PRO A 709 37.91 3.58 16.07
CA PRO A 709 38.24 2.42 15.24
C PRO A 709 37.28 2.22 14.07
N ARG A 710 35.98 2.39 14.32
CA ARG A 710 34.95 2.22 13.31
C ARG A 710 34.93 3.35 12.29
N THR A 711 35.09 4.60 12.73
CA THR A 711 35.18 5.76 11.82
C THR A 711 36.42 5.68 10.95
N ALA A 712 37.55 5.21 11.49
CA ALA A 712 38.78 4.95 10.73
C ALA A 712 38.55 3.89 9.64
N GLN A 713 38.00 2.73 10.00
CA GLN A 713 37.65 1.66 9.04
C GLN A 713 36.78 2.18 7.89
N CYS A 714 35.81 3.02 8.23
CA CYS A 714 34.84 3.57 7.29
C CYS A 714 35.45 4.46 6.19
N THR A 715 36.66 5.00 6.39
CA THR A 715 37.31 5.84 5.36
C THR A 715 37.94 5.05 4.21
N GLY A 716 38.13 3.73 4.35
CA GLY A 716 38.82 2.89 3.35
C GLY A 716 40.28 3.30 3.07
N ALA A 717 40.92 4.02 4.01
CA ALA A 717 42.29 4.52 3.92
C ALA A 717 43.13 4.24 5.18
N HIS A 718 42.59 3.43 6.10
CA HIS A 718 43.16 3.09 7.40
C HIS A 718 42.99 1.59 7.73
N ASP A 719 42.88 0.71 6.74
CA ASP A 719 42.65 -0.73 6.97
C ASP A 719 43.80 -1.35 7.79
N SER A 720 45.03 -0.92 7.52
CA SER A 720 46.25 -1.29 8.25
C SER A 720 46.22 -0.79 9.70
N LEU A 721 45.68 0.41 9.95
CA LEU A 721 45.52 0.96 11.29
C LEU A 721 44.53 0.14 12.11
N VAL A 722 43.39 -0.19 11.51
CA VAL A 722 42.32 -0.97 12.16
C VAL A 722 42.80 -2.41 12.42
N ALA A 723 43.47 -3.04 11.45
CA ALA A 723 44.12 -4.33 11.64
C ALA A 723 45.17 -4.30 12.77
N ALA A 724 46.00 -3.26 12.83
CA ALA A 724 46.99 -3.07 13.89
C ALA A 724 46.33 -2.90 15.28
N VAL A 725 45.28 -2.08 15.38
CA VAL A 725 44.50 -1.86 16.63
C VAL A 725 43.85 -3.15 17.14
N ILE A 726 43.34 -3.99 16.23
CA ILE A 726 42.80 -5.32 16.57
C ILE A 726 43.91 -6.25 17.02
N GLN A 727 45.03 -6.32 16.29
CA GLN A 727 46.16 -7.20 16.61
C GLN A 727 46.84 -6.85 17.94
N ALA A 728 46.95 -5.56 18.25
CA ALA A 728 47.47 -5.01 19.51
C ALA A 728 46.46 -5.07 20.68
N GLU A 729 45.26 -5.61 20.46
CA GLU A 729 44.21 -5.78 21.47
C GLU A 729 43.67 -4.43 22.05
N LEU A 730 43.90 -3.33 21.34
CA LEU A 730 43.51 -1.96 21.71
C LEU A 730 42.10 -1.55 21.27
N LEU A 731 41.39 -2.40 20.51
CA LEU A 731 40.06 -2.09 19.96
C LEU A 731 39.10 -1.54 21.03
N THR A 732 38.90 -2.28 22.12
CA THR A 732 37.97 -1.88 23.19
C THR A 732 38.42 -0.63 23.97
N THR A 733 39.72 -0.33 23.98
CA THR A 733 40.26 0.92 24.54
C THR A 733 39.84 2.12 23.70
N LEU A 734 39.97 2.03 22.37
CA LEU A 734 39.63 3.11 21.45
C LEU A 734 38.13 3.22 21.13
N GLN A 735 37.32 2.24 21.55
CA GLN A 735 35.84 2.33 21.58
C GLN A 735 35.28 2.92 22.89
N GLY A 736 36.12 3.11 23.91
CA GLY A 736 35.70 3.59 25.24
C GLY A 736 35.25 5.07 25.26
N ASP A 737 34.75 5.49 26.42
CA ASP A 737 34.39 6.88 26.70
C ASP A 737 35.62 7.79 26.58
N GLY A 738 35.57 8.75 25.64
CA GLY A 738 36.62 9.74 25.41
C GLY A 738 36.45 11.03 26.24
N PRO A 739 36.86 12.21 25.71
CA PRO A 739 37.27 12.45 24.33
C PRO A 739 38.74 12.08 24.05
N PHE A 740 38.97 11.33 22.98
CA PHE A 740 40.30 11.13 22.41
C PHE A 740 40.55 12.06 21.22
N THR A 741 41.82 12.20 20.83
CA THR A 741 42.21 12.64 19.48
C THR A 741 43.21 11.64 18.93
N VAL A 742 42.95 11.10 17.74
CA VAL A 742 43.82 10.08 17.13
C VAL A 742 44.35 10.61 15.81
N PHE A 743 45.68 10.69 15.74
CA PHE A 743 46.40 10.99 14.52
C PHE A 743 46.52 9.68 13.75
N ALA A 744 45.65 9.48 12.76
CA ALA A 744 45.46 8.20 12.07
C ALA A 744 46.34 8.15 10.80
N PRO A 745 47.43 7.35 10.77
CA PRO A 745 48.27 7.24 9.59
C PRO A 745 47.58 6.40 8.52
N THR A 746 47.62 6.89 7.28
CA THR A 746 47.04 6.20 6.13
C THR A 746 47.71 4.84 5.84
N ASP A 747 47.04 3.98 5.06
CA ASP A 747 47.60 2.72 4.58
C ASP A 747 48.93 2.89 3.82
N GLN A 748 49.09 4.00 3.08
CA GLN A 748 50.36 4.34 2.43
C GLN A 748 51.45 4.66 3.46
N ALA A 749 51.12 5.41 4.51
CA ALA A 749 52.04 5.71 5.61
C ALA A 749 52.52 4.45 6.34
N PHE A 750 51.63 3.47 6.56
CA PHE A 750 52.00 2.15 7.11
C PHE A 750 52.96 1.37 6.20
N ALA A 751 52.71 1.41 4.88
CA ALA A 751 53.57 0.75 3.89
C ALA A 751 54.96 1.40 3.81
N ASP A 752 55.03 2.74 3.80
CA ASP A 752 56.29 3.50 3.75
C ASP A 752 57.09 3.40 5.06
N ALA A 753 56.42 3.24 6.21
CA ALA A 753 57.04 2.90 7.48
C ALA A 753 57.59 1.45 7.55
N GLY A 754 57.25 0.59 6.57
CA GLY A 754 57.75 -0.79 6.47
C GLY A 754 57.21 -1.74 7.55
N ILE A 755 56.04 -1.45 8.13
CA ILE A 755 55.48 -2.21 9.25
C ILE A 755 54.81 -3.51 8.75
N ASP A 756 55.51 -4.64 8.89
CA ASP A 756 54.95 -5.97 8.66
C ASP A 756 54.16 -6.45 9.88
N LEU A 757 52.84 -6.30 9.84
CA LEU A 757 51.94 -6.78 10.90
C LEU A 757 52.05 -8.29 11.13
N ALA A 758 52.30 -9.11 10.10
CA ALA A 758 52.44 -10.56 10.26
C ALA A 758 53.74 -10.95 10.98
N ALA A 759 54.80 -10.15 10.84
CA ALA A 759 56.02 -10.30 11.64
C ALA A 759 55.83 -9.88 13.12
N LEU A 760 54.83 -9.03 13.41
CA LEU A 760 54.52 -8.51 14.75
C LEU A 760 53.49 -9.35 15.53
N ASP A 761 52.97 -10.47 15.01
CA ASP A 761 52.07 -11.37 15.75
C ASP A 761 52.84 -12.27 16.75
N THR A 762 53.51 -11.62 17.69
CA THR A 762 54.23 -12.21 18.82
C THR A 762 53.92 -11.41 20.09
N PRO A 763 54.07 -11.97 21.31
CA PRO A 763 53.78 -11.22 22.53
C PRO A 763 54.60 -9.92 22.65
N GLU A 764 55.88 -9.98 22.28
CA GLU A 764 56.75 -8.81 22.21
C GLU A 764 56.36 -7.85 21.08
N GLY A 765 56.08 -8.37 19.86
CA GLY A 765 55.67 -7.56 18.71
C GLY A 765 54.36 -6.81 18.92
N LYS A 766 53.38 -7.44 19.57
CA LYS A 766 52.12 -6.80 19.98
C LYS A 766 52.32 -5.71 21.02
N ALA A 767 53.23 -5.91 21.98
CA ALA A 767 53.56 -4.87 22.96
C ALA A 767 54.22 -3.64 22.29
N THR A 768 55.13 -3.85 21.34
CA THR A 768 55.70 -2.76 20.52
C THR A 768 54.65 -2.08 19.65
N LEU A 769 53.75 -2.84 19.03
CA LEU A 769 52.67 -2.29 18.21
C LEU A 769 51.68 -1.47 19.05
N ALA A 770 51.35 -1.94 20.25
CA ALA A 770 50.49 -1.20 21.18
C ALA A 770 51.12 0.12 21.63
N ASP A 771 52.43 0.15 21.94
CA ASP A 771 53.16 1.37 22.31
C ASP A 771 53.16 2.41 21.16
N ILE A 772 53.46 1.98 19.94
CA ILE A 772 53.39 2.82 18.73
C ILE A 772 51.97 3.36 18.53
N LEU A 773 50.94 2.52 18.63
CA LEU A 773 49.54 2.94 18.45
C LEU A 773 49.08 3.92 19.56
N LEU A 774 49.49 3.71 20.81
CA LEU A 774 49.17 4.62 21.91
C LEU A 774 49.89 5.99 21.77
N TYR A 775 51.04 6.05 21.09
CA TYR A 775 51.71 7.30 20.72
C TYR A 775 50.94 8.13 19.67
N HIS A 776 50.02 7.52 18.91
CA HIS A 776 49.13 8.24 18.00
C HIS A 776 47.88 8.82 18.68
N VAL A 777 47.66 8.54 19.97
CA VAL A 777 46.41 8.83 20.69
C VAL A 777 46.67 9.88 21.78
N VAL A 778 46.00 11.02 21.72
CA VAL A 778 45.96 12.01 22.81
C VAL A 778 44.67 11.82 23.63
N GLY A 779 44.80 11.79 24.96
CA GLY A 779 43.69 11.60 25.90
C GLY A 779 42.78 12.83 26.11
N ALA A 780 42.60 13.65 25.07
CA ALA A 780 41.78 14.86 25.09
C ALA A 780 41.29 15.20 23.66
N SER A 781 40.31 16.10 23.54
CA SER A 781 39.90 16.68 22.25
C SER A 781 40.85 17.83 21.86
N VAL A 782 41.58 17.65 20.76
CA VAL A 782 42.51 18.61 20.16
C VAL A 782 42.10 18.85 18.70
N PRO A 783 41.02 19.62 18.44
CA PRO A 783 40.65 19.99 17.08
C PRO A 783 41.72 20.91 16.47
N ALA A 784 41.87 20.91 15.14
CA ALA A 784 42.92 21.67 14.45
C ALA A 784 42.79 23.19 14.71
N ALA A 785 41.57 23.70 14.90
CA ALA A 785 41.33 25.09 15.28
C ALA A 785 41.84 25.48 16.69
N ASN A 786 42.16 24.50 17.56
CA ASN A 786 42.80 24.72 18.86
C ASN A 786 44.33 24.52 18.81
N VAL A 787 44.88 23.96 17.73
CA VAL A 787 46.32 23.78 17.58
C VAL A 787 46.96 25.14 17.28
N THR A 788 47.88 25.56 18.15
CA THR A 788 48.72 26.73 17.94
C THR A 788 50.14 26.31 17.59
N GLU A 789 50.91 27.20 16.95
CA GLU A 789 52.34 27.00 16.74
C GLU A 789 53.02 26.59 18.05
N CYS A 790 53.72 25.45 18.02
CA CYS A 790 54.43 24.84 19.13
C CYS A 790 53.60 24.59 20.40
N MET A 791 52.32 24.28 20.21
CA MET A 791 51.57 23.46 21.16
C MET A 791 52.24 22.09 21.32
N THR A 792 52.14 21.51 22.52
CA THR A 792 52.43 20.10 22.80
C THR A 792 51.22 19.42 23.42
N ALA A 793 51.11 18.09 23.31
CA ALA A 793 50.08 17.30 24.00
C ALA A 793 50.62 15.92 24.42
N ASP A 794 50.32 15.49 25.63
CA ASP A 794 50.70 14.16 26.13
C ASP A 794 49.84 13.06 25.50
N THR A 795 50.49 12.00 25.01
CA THR A 795 49.81 10.84 24.39
C THR A 795 49.46 9.76 25.42
N ALA A 796 48.71 8.75 24.99
CA ALA A 796 48.29 7.63 25.82
C ALA A 796 49.45 6.70 26.23
N ASN A 797 50.63 6.76 25.56
CA ASN A 797 51.84 6.08 26.03
C ASN A 797 52.66 6.93 27.04
N GLY A 798 52.29 8.21 27.24
CA GLY A 798 52.92 9.13 28.17
C GLY A 798 54.08 9.95 27.61
N GLN A 799 54.41 9.81 26.32
CA GLN A 799 55.31 10.73 25.62
C GLN A 799 54.52 11.89 24.99
N PRO A 800 55.09 13.10 24.88
CA PRO A 800 54.43 14.20 24.19
C PRO A 800 54.42 13.98 22.67
N LEU A 801 53.48 14.64 21.99
CA LEU A 801 53.60 15.12 20.61
C LEU A 801 53.79 16.63 20.65
N ALA A 802 54.38 17.20 19.60
CA ALA A 802 54.39 18.65 19.38
C ALA A 802 53.90 19.00 17.97
N PHE A 803 53.36 20.20 17.83
CA PHE A 803 52.63 20.66 16.66
C PHE A 803 53.23 21.92 16.06
N THR A 804 53.15 22.05 14.74
CA THR A 804 53.49 23.28 14.00
C THR A 804 52.37 23.64 13.03
N VAL A 805 52.23 24.93 12.73
CA VAL A 805 51.10 25.55 12.02
C VAL A 805 51.65 26.51 10.95
N GLY A 806 52.05 25.93 9.82
CA GLY A 806 52.54 26.65 8.64
C GLY A 806 51.44 26.80 7.58
N ASP A 807 51.71 26.33 6.36
CA ASP A 807 50.69 26.17 5.30
C ASP A 807 49.63 25.08 5.64
N GLY A 808 49.87 24.30 6.70
CA GLY A 808 48.96 23.32 7.28
C GLY A 808 49.37 22.97 8.72
N VAL A 809 48.62 22.07 9.36
CA VAL A 809 48.97 21.51 10.68
C VAL A 809 49.88 20.30 10.50
N MET A 810 50.99 20.26 11.23
CA MET A 810 51.86 19.09 11.33
C MET A 810 51.91 18.58 12.78
N VAL A 811 52.09 17.27 12.93
CA VAL A 811 52.27 16.56 14.20
C VAL A 811 53.55 15.72 14.10
N ASN A 812 54.54 16.04 14.94
CA ASN A 812 55.95 15.74 14.65
C ASN A 812 56.29 16.11 13.19
N ASP A 813 56.79 15.19 12.37
CA ASP A 813 57.07 15.43 10.94
C ASP A 813 55.93 15.01 10.01
N ALA A 814 54.80 14.54 10.55
CA ALA A 814 53.65 14.08 9.77
C ALA A 814 52.69 15.24 9.47
N ASN A 815 52.28 15.39 8.21
CA ASN A 815 51.29 16.38 7.81
C ASN A 815 49.88 15.88 8.13
N VAL A 816 49.03 16.72 8.71
CA VAL A 816 47.59 16.44 8.83
C VAL A 816 46.92 16.69 7.48
N THR A 817 46.72 15.62 6.71
CA THR A 817 46.14 15.64 5.36
C THR A 817 44.62 15.84 5.36
N LEU A 818 43.93 15.42 6.42
CA LEU A 818 42.52 15.71 6.67
C LEU A 818 42.31 15.87 8.17
N ALA A 819 41.96 17.09 8.59
CA ALA A 819 41.73 17.45 9.99
C ALA A 819 40.26 17.31 10.42
N ASP A 820 40.04 17.24 11.73
CA ASP A 820 38.73 17.41 12.38
C ASP A 820 37.64 16.41 11.92
N VAL A 821 38.02 15.17 11.63
CA VAL A 821 37.06 14.07 11.36
C VAL A 821 36.39 13.70 12.69
N ALA A 822 35.21 14.26 12.92
CA ALA A 822 34.46 14.09 14.16
C ALA A 822 33.98 12.65 14.34
N THR A 823 34.29 12.07 15.50
CA THR A 823 33.75 10.77 15.95
C THR A 823 32.91 10.99 17.21
N SER A 824 32.14 9.98 17.60
CA SER A 824 31.29 10.06 18.80
C SER A 824 32.06 9.94 20.13
N ASN A 825 33.32 9.49 20.11
CA ASN A 825 34.21 9.47 21.29
C ASN A 825 35.51 10.29 21.11
N GLY A 826 35.60 11.14 20.09
CA GLY A 826 36.81 11.93 19.84
C GLY A 826 36.88 12.59 18.47
N ILE A 827 38.11 12.81 18.01
CA ILE A 827 38.45 13.37 16.69
C ILE A 827 39.52 12.50 16.05
N ILE A 828 39.42 12.29 14.74
CA ILE A 828 40.51 11.74 13.92
C ILE A 828 41.14 12.87 13.10
N HIS A 829 42.47 12.89 13.06
CA HIS A 829 43.28 13.68 12.12
C HIS A 829 44.08 12.71 11.25
N VAL A 830 43.83 12.68 9.94
CA VAL A 830 44.49 11.76 9.01
C VAL A 830 45.91 12.28 8.70
N ILE A 831 46.92 11.41 8.84
CA ILE A 831 48.34 11.78 8.65
C ILE A 831 49.05 10.94 7.58
N ASP A 832 50.11 11.49 6.99
CA ASP A 832 50.89 10.90 5.89
C ASP A 832 52.12 10.09 6.32
N LYS A 833 52.50 10.13 7.60
CA LYS A 833 53.64 9.39 8.19
C LYS A 833 53.20 8.73 9.50
N VAL A 834 53.65 7.49 9.76
CA VAL A 834 53.47 6.84 11.08
C VAL A 834 54.35 7.53 12.12
N LEU A 835 53.77 7.96 13.23
CA LEU A 835 54.46 8.58 14.37
C LEU A 835 55.19 7.49 15.17
N THR A 836 56.44 7.75 15.56
CA THR A 836 57.24 6.79 16.33
C THR A 836 57.66 7.35 17.70
N PRO A 837 57.63 6.54 18.78
CA PRO A 837 58.20 6.86 20.09
C PRO A 837 59.64 7.44 20.11
N THR A 838 60.38 7.31 19.00
CA THR A 838 61.73 7.86 18.82
C THR A 838 61.75 9.31 18.32
N ASP A 839 60.64 9.84 17.78
CA ASP A 839 60.54 11.21 17.27
C ASP A 839 60.42 12.18 18.45
N THR A 840 61.55 12.62 19.03
CA THR A 840 61.53 13.47 20.24
C THR A 840 61.01 14.87 19.90
N PRO A 841 59.79 15.28 20.32
CA PRO A 841 59.10 16.37 19.62
C PRO A 841 59.68 17.77 19.81
N ASN A 842 60.45 17.95 20.90
CA ASN A 842 61.00 19.22 21.34
C ASN A 842 62.52 19.22 21.14
N ASP A 843 63.03 18.78 19.99
CA ASP A 843 64.46 18.79 19.67
C ASP A 843 65.03 20.21 19.48
N LEU A 844 66.34 20.33 19.25
CA LEU A 844 67.02 21.62 19.01
C LEU A 844 66.44 22.42 17.83
N PRO A 845 66.46 21.94 16.56
CA PRO A 845 65.86 22.67 15.43
C PRO A 845 64.41 23.09 15.65
N ARG A 846 63.59 22.18 16.18
CA ARG A 846 62.16 22.39 16.37
C ARG A 846 61.87 23.39 17.47
N THR A 847 62.56 23.29 18.61
CA THR A 847 62.44 24.29 19.68
C THR A 847 62.97 25.66 19.25
N ALA A 848 63.97 25.73 18.36
CA ALA A 848 64.41 26.99 17.77
C ALA A 848 63.30 27.63 16.91
N GLN A 849 62.66 26.84 16.02
CA GLN A 849 61.50 27.28 15.22
C GLN A 849 60.40 27.89 16.10
N CYS A 850 60.06 27.20 17.20
CA CYS A 850 59.03 27.59 18.16
C CYS A 850 59.20 28.97 18.82
N THR A 851 60.40 29.54 18.82
CA THR A 851 60.66 30.86 19.42
C THR A 851 60.08 32.03 18.63
N GLY A 852 59.79 31.85 17.32
CA GLY A 852 59.39 32.93 16.42
C GLY A 852 60.48 33.99 16.13
N VAL A 853 61.73 33.76 16.54
CA VAL A 853 62.87 34.69 16.33
C VAL A 853 64.12 34.02 15.74
N HIS A 854 63.99 32.79 15.24
CA HIS A 854 65.06 31.97 14.65
C HIS A 854 64.69 31.43 13.27
N SER A 855 63.79 32.11 12.55
CA SER A 855 63.36 31.78 11.19
C SER A 855 64.54 31.60 10.22
N SER A 856 65.51 32.52 10.28
CA SER A 856 66.74 32.52 9.50
C SER A 856 67.68 31.39 9.91
N LEU A 857 67.75 31.06 11.21
CA LEU A 857 68.55 29.94 11.71
C LEU A 857 68.03 28.59 11.20
N VAL A 858 66.71 28.38 11.29
CA VAL A 858 66.06 27.14 10.86
C VAL A 858 66.17 26.98 9.34
N ALA A 859 65.94 28.06 8.58
CA ALA A 859 66.19 28.07 7.14
C ALA A 859 67.64 27.75 6.78
N ALA A 860 68.61 28.30 7.53
CA ALA A 860 70.03 28.02 7.34
C ALA A 860 70.40 26.55 7.65
N VAL A 861 69.87 25.98 8.74
CA VAL A 861 70.08 24.56 9.12
C VAL A 861 69.52 23.61 8.07
N ILE A 862 68.33 23.89 7.53
CA ILE A 862 67.73 23.12 6.43
C ILE A 862 68.58 23.27 5.16
N GLN A 863 68.98 24.49 4.79
CA GLN A 863 69.80 24.72 3.60
C GLN A 863 71.20 24.11 3.71
N ALA A 864 71.79 24.03 4.92
CA ALA A 864 73.08 23.39 5.15
C ALA A 864 73.01 21.86 5.23
N ASP A 865 71.83 21.26 5.04
CA ASP A 865 71.57 19.81 5.16
C ASP A 865 71.95 19.27 6.58
N LEU A 866 71.81 20.10 7.62
CA LEU A 866 72.20 19.81 9.01
C LEU A 866 71.05 19.36 9.93
N LEU A 867 69.81 19.30 9.43
CA LEU A 867 68.61 19.01 10.24
C LEU A 867 68.76 17.70 11.04
N ASP A 868 68.96 16.57 10.36
CA ASP A 868 69.20 15.24 10.97
C ASP A 868 70.32 15.24 12.02
N THR A 869 71.36 16.06 11.81
CA THR A 869 72.51 16.16 12.72
C THR A 869 72.12 16.81 14.04
N LEU A 870 71.26 17.83 13.99
CA LEU A 870 70.79 18.58 15.17
C LEU A 870 69.54 17.99 15.80
N GLN A 871 68.82 17.08 15.12
CA GLN A 871 67.80 16.21 15.72
C GLN A 871 68.39 14.94 16.37
N GLY A 872 69.67 14.64 16.10
CA GLY A 872 70.36 13.46 16.64
C GLY A 872 70.43 13.37 18.16
N ALA A 873 70.81 12.20 18.67
CA ALA A 873 70.94 11.94 20.10
C ALA A 873 72.08 12.76 20.73
N GLY A 874 71.71 13.77 21.53
CA GLY A 874 72.64 14.64 22.25
C GLY A 874 73.16 14.07 23.58
N PRO A 875 73.46 14.92 24.59
CA PRO A 875 73.10 16.33 24.69
C PRO A 875 73.99 17.26 23.85
N PHE A 876 73.36 18.27 23.26
CA PHE A 876 74.01 19.40 22.59
C PHE A 876 73.72 20.72 23.33
N THR A 877 74.48 21.78 23.02
CA THR A 877 74.11 23.16 23.36
C THR A 877 74.19 24.02 22.11
N LEU A 878 73.07 24.62 21.70
CA LEU A 878 72.98 25.51 20.54
C LEU A 878 72.93 26.97 21.02
N PHE A 879 73.92 27.75 20.64
CA PHE A 879 73.87 29.20 20.74
C PHE A 879 73.12 29.73 19.51
N ALA A 880 71.83 29.99 19.64
CA ALA A 880 70.94 30.32 18.53
C ALA A 880 70.92 31.84 18.27
N PRO A 881 71.47 32.36 17.15
CA PRO A 881 71.44 33.78 16.85
C PRO A 881 70.09 34.17 16.23
N THR A 882 69.50 35.25 16.74
CA THR A 882 68.18 35.72 16.29
C THR A 882 68.13 36.15 14.81
N ASP A 883 66.93 36.27 14.26
CA ASP A 883 66.70 36.77 12.88
C ASP A 883 67.29 38.17 12.64
N GLN A 884 67.32 39.01 13.68
CA GLN A 884 68.01 40.31 13.64
C GLN A 884 69.53 40.14 13.58
N ALA A 885 70.09 39.20 14.36
CA ALA A 885 71.51 38.87 14.33
C ALA A 885 71.97 38.36 12.95
N PHE A 886 71.16 37.54 12.28
CA PHE A 886 71.39 37.09 10.90
C PHE A 886 71.38 38.26 9.91
N ALA A 887 70.44 39.19 10.05
CA ALA A 887 70.35 40.38 9.21
C ALA A 887 71.55 41.33 9.41
N ASP A 888 71.97 41.56 10.65
CA ASP A 888 73.12 42.42 10.99
C ASP A 888 74.46 41.79 10.60
N ALA A 889 74.55 40.44 10.57
CA ALA A 889 75.68 39.71 10.00
C ALA A 889 75.73 39.75 8.46
N GLY A 890 74.67 40.23 7.79
CA GLY A 890 74.62 40.36 6.32
C GLY A 890 74.57 39.04 5.55
N ILE A 891 74.10 37.96 6.18
CA ILE A 891 74.08 36.61 5.59
C ILE A 891 72.91 36.47 4.61
N ASP A 892 73.20 36.55 3.31
CA ASP A 892 72.25 36.22 2.24
C ASP A 892 72.25 34.71 1.97
N LEU A 893 71.24 34.01 2.51
CA LEU A 893 71.05 32.58 2.29
C LEU A 893 70.87 32.22 0.80
N ALA A 894 70.24 33.07 -0.01
CA ALA A 894 70.05 32.81 -1.44
C ALA A 894 71.37 32.91 -2.22
N ALA A 895 72.34 33.70 -1.75
CA ALA A 895 73.70 33.73 -2.30
C ALA A 895 74.54 32.50 -1.89
N LEU A 896 74.15 31.79 -0.83
CA LEU A 896 74.85 30.61 -0.31
C LEU A 896 74.29 29.26 -0.81
N ASP A 897 73.28 29.24 -1.68
CA ASP A 897 72.76 27.99 -2.29
C ASP A 897 73.66 27.48 -3.43
N THR A 898 74.90 27.16 -3.06
CA THR A 898 75.92 26.49 -3.88
C THR A 898 76.61 25.43 -3.03
N PRO A 899 77.25 24.39 -3.61
CA PRO A 899 77.93 23.37 -2.81
C PRO A 899 78.98 23.95 -1.84
N GLU A 900 79.74 24.95 -2.30
CA GLU A 900 80.72 25.69 -1.51
C GLU A 900 80.08 26.63 -0.48
N GLY A 901 78.96 27.28 -0.84
CA GLY A 901 78.19 28.15 0.05
C GLY A 901 77.53 27.38 1.19
N LYS A 902 76.91 26.23 0.89
CA LYS A 902 76.35 25.29 1.87
C LYS A 902 77.43 24.76 2.81
N ALA A 903 78.63 24.43 2.31
CA ALA A 903 79.74 23.99 3.16
C ALA A 903 80.22 25.08 4.12
N THR A 904 80.32 26.33 3.64
CA THR A 904 80.62 27.50 4.50
C THR A 904 79.51 27.74 5.53
N LEU A 905 78.25 27.63 5.13
CA LEU A 905 77.10 27.79 6.01
C LEU A 905 77.07 26.70 7.10
N ALA A 906 77.36 25.45 6.73
CA ALA A 906 77.45 24.34 7.67
C ALA A 906 78.56 24.55 8.72
N ASP A 907 79.76 25.00 8.32
CA ASP A 907 80.85 25.31 9.25
C ASP A 907 80.47 26.42 10.24
N ILE A 908 79.87 27.52 9.75
CA ILE A 908 79.34 28.59 10.60
C ILE A 908 78.30 28.05 11.59
N LEU A 909 77.33 27.24 11.13
CA LEU A 909 76.29 26.69 12.00
C LEU A 909 76.84 25.70 13.03
N LEU A 910 77.83 24.88 12.68
CA LEU A 910 78.49 23.97 13.61
C LEU A 910 79.39 24.68 14.63
N TYR A 911 79.86 25.92 14.34
CA TYR A 911 80.52 26.78 15.33
C TYR A 911 79.56 27.29 16.42
N HIS A 912 78.25 27.30 16.16
CA HIS A 912 77.23 27.67 17.15
C HIS A 912 76.82 26.52 18.09
N VAL A 913 77.31 25.30 17.87
CA VAL A 913 76.89 24.10 18.62
C VAL A 913 78.06 23.55 19.43
N VAL A 914 77.84 23.23 20.70
CA VAL A 914 78.77 22.48 21.56
C VAL A 914 78.27 21.06 21.78
N ALA A 915 79.18 20.08 21.71
CA ALA A 915 78.91 18.67 21.96
C ALA A 915 78.80 18.34 23.46
N GLY A 916 77.77 18.88 24.12
CA GLY A 916 77.44 18.62 25.52
C GLY A 916 76.36 19.57 26.03
N ALA A 917 75.82 19.32 27.22
CA ALA A 917 74.93 20.27 27.92
C ALA A 917 75.75 21.29 28.71
N VAL A 918 75.71 22.57 28.31
CA VAL A 918 76.36 23.70 28.97
C VAL A 918 75.27 24.68 29.41
N PRO A 919 74.56 24.44 30.53
CA PRO A 919 73.60 25.40 31.06
C PRO A 919 74.30 26.66 31.57
N SER A 920 73.60 27.78 31.67
CA SER A 920 74.18 29.07 32.13
C SER A 920 74.81 28.95 33.52
N SER A 921 74.21 28.14 34.40
CA SER A 921 74.72 27.83 35.74
C SER A 921 76.02 27.01 35.78
N ALA A 922 76.47 26.44 34.66
CA ALA A 922 77.77 25.80 34.50
C ALA A 922 78.83 26.72 33.89
N VAL A 923 78.44 27.86 33.32
CA VAL A 923 79.37 28.85 32.74
C VAL A 923 80.03 29.63 33.87
N THR A 924 81.36 29.60 33.93
CA THR A 924 82.16 30.47 34.79
C THR A 924 82.84 31.55 33.96
N GLU A 925 83.24 32.63 34.63
CA GLU A 925 84.14 33.62 34.04
C GLU A 925 85.35 32.94 33.40
N CYS A 926 85.65 33.29 32.14
CA CYS A 926 86.76 32.78 31.36
C CYS A 926 86.77 31.25 31.14
N MET A 927 85.59 30.62 31.15
CA MET A 927 85.40 29.29 30.60
C MET A 927 85.63 29.29 29.09
N SER A 928 86.05 28.16 28.53
CA SER A 928 86.07 27.91 27.10
C SER A 928 85.61 26.47 26.80
N ALA A 929 85.00 26.25 25.65
CA ALA A 929 84.55 24.93 25.19
C ALA A 929 84.71 24.82 23.66
N ASP A 930 84.99 23.63 23.17
CA ASP A 930 85.09 23.37 21.73
C ASP A 930 83.69 23.25 21.09
N ALA A 931 83.46 23.96 19.99
CA ALA A 931 82.29 23.80 19.15
C ALA A 931 82.39 22.52 18.29
N VAL A 932 81.29 22.11 17.64
CA VAL A 932 81.22 20.88 16.84
C VAL A 932 82.10 20.95 15.59
N ASN A 933 82.40 22.15 15.07
CA ASN A 933 83.41 22.31 14.00
C ASN A 933 84.87 22.20 14.51
N GLY A 934 85.10 22.13 15.82
CA GLY A 934 86.40 21.96 16.45
C GLY A 934 87.16 23.25 16.80
N GLN A 935 86.54 24.43 16.66
CA GLN A 935 87.09 25.70 17.13
C GLN A 935 86.60 26.06 18.55
N PRO A 936 87.41 26.77 19.35
CA PRO A 936 87.02 27.17 20.70
C PRO A 936 86.03 28.34 20.71
N LEU A 937 85.08 28.28 21.63
CA LEU A 937 84.25 29.38 22.10
C LEU A 937 84.78 29.90 23.43
N ALA A 938 84.76 31.22 23.63
CA ALA A 938 85.14 31.88 24.87
C ALA A 938 83.91 32.37 25.64
N PHE A 939 83.88 32.24 26.96
CA PHE A 939 82.73 32.66 27.79
C PHE A 939 83.15 33.66 28.86
N THR A 940 82.33 34.70 29.05
CA THR A 940 82.50 35.75 30.06
C THR A 940 81.17 36.08 30.74
N VAL A 941 81.18 36.54 32.00
CA VAL A 941 80.00 36.65 32.88
C VAL A 941 79.92 38.02 33.58
N ASP A 942 79.99 39.12 32.83
CA ASP A 942 79.76 40.47 33.35
C ASP A 942 78.25 40.80 33.38
N GLY A 943 77.59 40.40 34.46
CA GLY A 943 76.16 40.64 34.71
C GLY A 943 75.19 39.77 33.88
N THR A 944 75.60 39.33 32.69
CA THR A 944 74.96 38.29 31.87
C THR A 944 76.02 37.38 31.26
N VAL A 945 75.62 36.22 30.74
CA VAL A 945 76.52 35.33 30.00
C VAL A 945 76.74 35.88 28.59
N MET A 946 78.00 35.92 28.16
CA MET A 946 78.38 36.17 26.77
C MET A 946 79.17 34.98 26.22
N VAL A 947 79.03 34.73 24.92
CA VAL A 947 79.82 33.76 24.15
C VAL A 947 80.51 34.49 23.00
N ASN A 948 81.84 34.45 22.97
CA ASN A 948 82.67 35.36 22.19
C ASN A 948 82.22 36.82 22.40
N ASP A 949 81.68 37.47 21.37
CA ASP A 949 81.17 38.84 21.44
C ASP A 949 79.63 38.91 21.30
N ALA A 950 78.94 37.79 21.52
CA ALA A 950 77.50 37.68 21.46
C ALA A 950 76.91 37.54 22.88
N THR A 951 75.90 38.36 23.19
CA THR A 951 75.21 38.34 24.48
C THR A 951 74.17 37.24 24.50
N VAL A 952 74.14 36.40 25.54
CA VAL A 952 73.00 35.50 25.76
C VAL A 952 71.82 36.33 26.28
N THR A 953 70.81 36.50 25.42
CA THR A 953 69.58 37.28 25.68
C THR A 953 68.48 36.44 26.33
N THR A 954 68.52 35.11 26.16
CA THR A 954 67.66 34.16 26.89
C THR A 954 68.40 32.84 27.01
N ALA A 955 68.65 32.39 28.23
CA ALA A 955 69.43 31.19 28.53
C ALA A 955 68.54 30.00 28.93
N ASP A 956 69.14 28.80 28.88
CA ASP A 956 68.59 27.56 29.45
C ASP A 956 67.21 27.13 28.91
N VAL A 957 66.97 27.35 27.62
CA VAL A 957 65.79 26.80 26.91
C VAL A 957 66.04 25.30 26.67
N ASN A 958 65.51 24.45 27.53
CA ASN A 958 65.73 23.00 27.50
C ASN A 958 65.01 22.34 26.32
N THR A 959 65.69 21.43 25.62
CA THR A 959 65.17 20.62 24.52
C THR A 959 65.33 19.13 24.84
N SER A 960 64.71 18.23 24.08
CA SER A 960 64.80 16.77 24.29
C SER A 960 66.22 16.23 24.11
N ASN A 961 67.04 16.89 23.28
CA ASN A 961 68.39 16.50 22.95
C ASN A 961 69.45 17.58 23.28
N GLY A 962 69.12 18.61 24.06
CA GLY A 962 70.06 19.69 24.35
C GLY A 962 69.50 20.90 25.11
N ILE A 963 70.20 22.03 24.94
CA ILE A 963 69.86 23.34 25.50
C ILE A 963 70.04 24.40 24.40
N ILE A 964 69.11 25.36 24.29
CA ILE A 964 69.28 26.57 23.47
C ILE A 964 69.61 27.76 24.38
N HIS A 965 70.62 28.54 23.96
CA HIS A 965 70.90 29.90 24.44
C HIS A 965 70.68 30.87 23.29
N VAL A 966 69.73 31.78 23.41
CA VAL A 966 69.42 32.78 22.38
C VAL A 966 70.44 33.91 22.43
N ILE A 967 71.09 34.23 21.31
CA ILE A 967 72.14 35.25 21.21
C ILE A 967 71.81 36.39 20.24
N ASP A 968 72.39 37.57 20.49
CA ASP A 968 72.15 38.81 19.75
C ASP A 968 73.03 39.01 18.49
N LYS A 969 74.02 38.13 18.27
CA LYS A 969 75.02 38.24 17.20
C LYS A 969 75.39 36.85 16.67
N VAL A 970 75.52 36.70 15.34
CA VAL A 970 76.02 35.44 14.74
C VAL A 970 77.49 35.24 15.11
N LEU A 971 77.83 34.04 15.59
CA LEU A 971 79.20 33.60 15.85
C LEU A 971 79.86 33.23 14.50
N THR A 972 80.79 34.05 14.05
CA THR A 972 81.58 33.74 12.86
C THR A 972 82.89 33.04 13.25
N PRO A 973 83.24 31.91 12.61
CA PRO A 973 84.50 31.21 12.86
C PRO A 973 85.68 32.07 12.40
N THR A 974 86.29 32.80 13.35
CA THR A 974 87.41 33.72 13.13
C THR A 974 88.42 33.63 14.27
N ASP A 975 89.71 33.75 13.95
CA ASP A 975 90.81 33.31 14.82
C ASP A 975 91.14 34.24 16.03
N ALA A 976 90.22 35.11 16.46
CA ALA A 976 90.52 36.24 17.34
C ALA A 976 89.84 36.25 18.72
N HIS A 977 88.77 35.47 18.98
CA HIS A 977 87.96 35.66 20.21
C HIS A 977 88.61 35.22 21.54
N ASN A 978 89.83 34.68 21.51
CA ASN A 978 90.66 34.36 22.69
C ASN A 978 92.02 35.10 22.62
N ASP A 979 92.04 36.35 22.15
CA ASP A 979 93.26 37.16 22.03
C ASP A 979 93.99 37.42 23.37
N ILE A 980 95.22 37.93 23.31
CA ILE A 980 96.07 38.22 24.48
C ILE A 980 95.45 39.26 25.42
N ALA A 981 94.84 40.33 24.92
CA ALA A 981 94.27 41.38 25.77
C ALA A 981 93.07 40.85 26.56
N ARG A 982 92.20 40.06 25.91
CA ARG A 982 91.07 39.37 26.55
C ARG A 982 91.56 38.31 27.54
N THR A 983 92.52 37.48 27.14
CA THR A 983 93.12 36.43 27.99
C THR A 983 93.79 37.02 29.24
N ALA A 984 94.47 38.16 29.12
CA ALA A 984 95.09 38.86 30.25
C ALA A 984 94.03 39.36 31.24
N GLY A 985 93.00 40.07 30.78
CA GLY A 985 91.90 40.54 31.63
C GLY A 985 91.19 39.39 32.36
N CYS A 986 91.03 38.27 31.68
CA CYS A 986 90.45 37.04 32.21
C CYS A 986 91.15 36.44 33.44
N THR A 987 92.41 36.78 33.71
CA THR A 987 93.16 36.21 34.84
C THR A 987 92.81 36.82 36.21
N GLY A 988 92.17 38.00 36.24
CA GLY A 988 91.87 38.73 37.49
C GLY A 988 93.08 39.30 38.25
N VAL A 989 94.31 39.13 37.75
CA VAL A 989 95.56 39.66 38.37
C VAL A 989 96.32 40.64 37.47
N HIS A 990 95.72 41.05 36.36
CA HIS A 990 96.25 41.98 35.35
C HIS A 990 95.30 43.17 35.11
N THR A 991 94.49 43.55 36.12
CA THR A 991 93.48 44.61 35.96
C THR A 991 94.10 45.98 35.65
N SER A 992 95.27 46.26 36.24
CA SER A 992 96.12 47.42 36.01
C SER A 992 96.75 47.39 34.63
N LEU A 993 97.18 46.20 34.15
CA LEU A 993 97.73 46.03 32.81
C LEU A 993 96.69 46.33 31.74
N VAL A 994 95.46 45.81 31.90
CA VAL A 994 94.36 46.06 30.97
C VAL A 994 93.91 47.52 31.02
N ALA A 995 93.83 48.12 32.21
CA ALA A 995 93.57 49.56 32.34
C ALA A 995 94.65 50.41 31.64
N ALA A 996 95.92 50.04 31.79
CA ALA A 996 97.04 50.70 31.11
C ALA A 996 96.97 50.56 29.58
N LEU A 997 96.68 49.36 29.07
CA LEU A 997 96.50 49.10 27.64
C LEU A 997 95.33 49.88 27.03
N ILE A 998 94.23 50.05 27.78
CA ILE A 998 93.09 50.89 27.38
C ILE A 998 93.52 52.37 27.32
N GLN A 999 94.19 52.87 28.36
CA GLN A 999 94.63 54.27 28.44
C GLN A 999 95.70 54.64 27.39
N ALA A 1000 96.53 53.67 26.99
CA ALA A 1000 97.53 53.80 25.93
C ALA A 1000 96.97 53.51 24.51
N GLU A 1001 95.67 53.19 24.39
CA GLU A 1001 94.99 52.80 23.15
C GLU A 1001 95.58 51.55 22.43
N LEU A 1002 96.41 50.77 23.15
CA LEU A 1002 97.15 49.60 22.64
C LEU A 1002 96.32 48.31 22.57
N VAL A 1003 95.07 48.29 23.06
CA VAL A 1003 94.21 47.10 23.03
C VAL A 1003 94.10 46.54 21.61
N ALA A 1004 93.71 47.37 20.63
CA ALA A 1004 93.57 46.94 19.24
C ALA A 1004 94.89 46.44 18.62
N THR A 1005 96.05 46.91 19.11
CA THR A 1005 97.37 46.42 18.69
C THR A 1005 97.61 44.99 19.18
N LEU A 1006 97.26 44.68 20.43
CA LEU A 1006 97.39 43.33 21.01
C LEU A 1006 96.24 42.38 20.66
N GLN A 1007 95.20 42.85 19.97
CA GLN A 1007 94.18 42.03 19.31
C GLN A 1007 94.51 41.71 17.83
N GLY A 1008 95.59 42.28 17.27
CA GLY A 1008 95.99 42.06 15.88
C GLY A 1008 96.51 40.65 15.58
N GLU A 1009 96.77 40.38 14.30
CA GLU A 1009 97.43 39.14 13.87
C GLU A 1009 98.83 39.02 14.51
N GLY A 1010 99.02 37.97 15.30
CA GLY A 1010 100.28 37.65 15.98
C GLY A 1010 101.19 36.72 15.15
N PRO A 1011 102.02 35.88 15.80
CA PRO A 1011 102.08 35.64 17.25
C PRO A 1011 102.82 36.76 18.00
N PHE A 1012 102.28 37.18 19.14
CA PHE A 1012 103.01 37.96 20.14
C PHE A 1012 103.43 37.09 21.33
N THR A 1013 104.45 37.54 22.06
CA THR A 1013 104.75 37.07 23.42
C THR A 1013 104.70 38.25 24.35
N VAL A 1014 103.80 38.24 25.33
CA VAL A 1014 103.62 39.34 26.29
C VAL A 1014 104.05 38.89 27.67
N PHE A 1015 105.04 39.58 28.23
CA PHE A 1015 105.46 39.39 29.61
C PHE A 1015 104.58 40.28 30.49
N ALA A 1016 103.47 39.74 30.99
CA ALA A 1016 102.40 40.50 31.63
C ALA A 1016 102.68 40.69 33.14
N PRO A 1017 102.91 41.92 33.63
CA PRO A 1017 103.16 42.17 35.06
C PRO A 1017 101.86 42.24 35.86
N THR A 1018 101.83 41.63 37.04
CA THR A 1018 100.62 41.60 37.88
C THR A 1018 100.25 42.96 38.49
N ASP A 1019 99.06 43.04 39.08
CA ASP A 1019 98.58 44.22 39.80
C ASP A 1019 99.47 44.61 40.98
N GLU A 1020 100.08 43.64 41.68
CA GLU A 1020 101.12 43.91 42.68
C GLU A 1020 102.40 44.48 42.05
N ALA A 1021 102.77 44.04 40.84
CA ALA A 1021 103.94 44.53 40.13
C ALA A 1021 103.76 46.00 39.69
N PHE A 1022 102.60 46.36 39.12
CA PHE A 1022 102.23 47.76 38.83
C PHE A 1022 102.27 48.63 40.10
N THR A 1023 101.68 48.13 41.19
CA THR A 1023 101.68 48.81 42.49
C THR A 1023 103.10 49.00 43.04
N ALA A 1024 103.97 48.00 42.90
CA ALA A 1024 105.37 48.04 43.36
C ALA A 1024 106.25 48.96 42.50
N ALA A 1025 105.97 49.09 41.20
CA ALA A 1025 106.61 50.05 40.32
C ALA A 1025 106.23 51.51 40.63
N GLY A 1026 105.11 51.74 41.34
CA GLY A 1026 104.62 53.07 41.69
C GLY A 1026 103.99 53.82 40.51
N ILE A 1027 103.50 53.11 39.51
CA ILE A 1027 102.86 53.67 38.32
C ILE A 1027 101.43 54.09 38.68
N ASP A 1028 101.18 55.40 38.73
CA ASP A 1028 99.85 55.98 38.87
C ASP A 1028 99.28 56.30 37.48
N LEU A 1029 98.36 55.46 36.99
CA LEU A 1029 97.72 55.64 35.69
C LEU A 1029 96.97 56.98 35.59
N ALA A 1030 96.36 57.46 36.68
CA ALA A 1030 95.65 58.75 36.68
C ALA A 1030 96.61 59.95 36.57
N ALA A 1031 97.88 59.79 36.95
CA ALA A 1031 98.93 60.80 36.73
C ALA A 1031 99.50 60.77 35.30
N LEU A 1032 99.24 59.71 34.52
CA LEU A 1032 99.70 59.52 33.15
C LEU A 1032 98.62 59.79 32.09
N ASP A 1033 97.44 60.31 32.45
CA ASP A 1033 96.36 60.67 31.50
C ASP A 1033 96.60 62.07 30.87
N THR A 1034 97.79 62.25 30.29
CA THR A 1034 98.20 63.39 29.46
C THR A 1034 98.85 62.84 28.18
N GLU A 1035 99.00 63.63 27.10
CA GLU A 1035 99.60 63.08 25.86
C GLU A 1035 101.05 62.59 26.07
N GLU A 1036 101.84 63.33 26.86
CA GLU A 1036 103.21 62.95 27.25
C GLU A 1036 103.23 61.72 28.19
N GLY A 1037 102.29 61.66 29.13
CA GLY A 1037 102.10 60.51 30.03
C GLY A 1037 101.66 59.25 29.28
N LYS A 1038 100.79 59.39 28.27
CA LYS A 1038 100.37 58.30 27.38
C LYS A 1038 101.50 57.83 26.47
N ALA A 1039 102.28 58.73 25.88
CA ALA A 1039 103.47 58.35 25.12
C ALA A 1039 104.45 57.52 25.97
N THR A 1040 104.68 57.96 27.22
CA THR A 1040 105.52 57.23 28.20
C THR A 1040 104.92 55.87 28.57
N LEU A 1041 103.60 55.79 28.79
CA LEU A 1041 102.89 54.56 29.11
C LEU A 1041 102.90 53.56 27.94
N THR A 1042 102.73 54.04 26.71
CA THR A 1042 102.81 53.26 25.47
C THR A 1042 104.19 52.63 25.29
N ASP A 1043 105.27 53.39 25.49
CA ASP A 1043 106.64 52.87 25.40
C ASP A 1043 106.89 51.77 26.45
N ILE A 1044 106.54 52.02 27.72
CA ILE A 1044 106.62 51.02 28.80
C ILE A 1044 105.83 49.75 28.44
N LEU A 1045 104.60 49.87 27.94
CA LEU A 1045 103.76 48.71 27.60
C LEU A 1045 104.33 47.94 26.40
N LEU A 1046 104.82 48.61 25.36
CA LEU A 1046 105.45 47.95 24.21
C LEU A 1046 106.78 47.28 24.58
N TYR A 1047 107.49 47.75 25.62
CA TYR A 1047 108.65 47.07 26.19
C TYR A 1047 108.31 45.77 26.97
N HIS A 1048 107.03 45.43 27.15
CA HIS A 1048 106.58 44.11 27.64
C HIS A 1048 106.17 43.14 26.52
N VAL A 1049 106.11 43.59 25.26
CA VAL A 1049 105.63 42.82 24.11
C VAL A 1049 106.81 42.44 23.22
N HIS A 1050 106.86 41.20 22.77
CA HIS A 1050 107.76 40.72 21.72
C HIS A 1050 106.96 40.26 20.49
N ALA A 1051 107.42 40.63 19.29
CA ALA A 1051 106.84 40.22 18.01
C ALA A 1051 107.36 38.83 17.59
N GLY A 1052 106.77 37.79 18.18
CA GLY A 1052 107.07 36.38 17.93
C GLY A 1052 106.45 35.47 19.00
N SER A 1053 106.42 34.17 18.76
CA SER A 1053 106.06 33.16 19.78
C SER A 1053 107.32 32.62 20.44
N VAL A 1054 107.51 32.90 21.73
CA VAL A 1054 108.64 32.41 22.54
C VAL A 1054 108.04 31.69 23.75
N MET A 1055 108.10 30.35 23.75
CA MET A 1055 107.58 29.54 24.86
C MET A 1055 108.62 29.47 25.99
N ALA A 1056 108.22 29.00 27.17
CA ALA A 1056 109.10 28.84 28.32
C ALA A 1056 110.32 27.94 28.04
N ALA A 1057 110.18 27.01 27.08
CA ALA A 1057 111.25 26.14 26.61
C ALA A 1057 112.33 26.86 25.78
N ASP A 1058 112.01 28.01 25.18
CA ASP A 1058 112.90 28.80 24.33
C ASP A 1058 113.73 29.84 25.13
N LEU A 1059 113.24 30.21 26.32
CA LEU A 1059 113.84 31.19 27.25
C LEU A 1059 115.13 30.68 27.91
N SER A 1060 116.21 30.61 27.13
CA SER A 1060 117.54 30.23 27.58
C SER A 1060 118.36 31.41 28.11
N ASN A 1061 119.16 31.18 29.17
CA ASN A 1061 120.03 32.21 29.76
C ASN A 1061 121.02 32.78 28.72
N GLY A 1062 121.04 34.11 28.58
CA GLY A 1062 121.81 34.85 27.59
C GLY A 1062 121.08 35.11 26.28
N LEU A 1063 119.82 34.68 26.13
CA LEU A 1063 118.97 35.08 25.01
C LEU A 1063 118.65 36.58 25.12
N ALA A 1064 118.92 37.32 24.03
CA ALA A 1064 118.40 38.67 23.84
C ALA A 1064 117.06 38.60 23.11
N VAL A 1065 116.10 39.40 23.56
CA VAL A 1065 114.75 39.50 22.99
C VAL A 1065 114.51 40.96 22.63
N GLU A 1066 114.19 41.21 21.35
CA GLU A 1066 113.85 42.53 20.83
C GLU A 1066 112.36 42.80 21.09
N MET A 1067 112.07 43.85 21.86
CA MET A 1067 110.72 44.22 22.28
C MET A 1067 110.09 45.19 21.26
N VAL A 1068 108.75 45.33 21.26
CA VAL A 1068 108.03 46.07 20.21
C VAL A 1068 108.31 47.59 20.23
N ASN A 1069 108.82 48.14 21.34
CA ASN A 1069 109.31 49.53 21.37
C ASN A 1069 110.65 49.73 20.61
N GLY A 1070 111.39 48.65 20.34
CA GLY A 1070 112.70 48.65 19.67
C GLY A 1070 113.90 48.33 20.58
N ASP A 1071 113.71 48.25 21.91
CA ASP A 1071 114.77 47.90 22.84
C ASP A 1071 115.01 46.39 22.96
N ASN A 1072 116.21 46.03 23.40
CA ASN A 1072 116.59 44.63 23.64
C ASN A 1072 116.68 44.34 25.14
N THR A 1073 115.84 43.43 25.62
CA THR A 1073 115.94 42.84 26.96
C THR A 1073 116.75 41.55 26.93
N THR A 1074 117.19 41.02 28.08
CA THR A 1074 117.93 39.75 28.16
C THR A 1074 117.39 38.81 29.24
N VAL A 1075 117.35 37.52 28.89
CA VAL A 1075 116.95 36.41 29.77
C VAL A 1075 118.12 35.97 30.63
N GLY A 1076 117.96 35.97 31.95
CA GLY A 1076 118.94 35.49 32.93
C GLY A 1076 118.74 34.02 33.34
N ASP A 1077 119.59 33.54 34.25
CA ASP A 1077 119.43 32.22 34.88
C ASP A 1077 118.07 32.12 35.59
N GLY A 1078 117.30 31.07 35.26
CA GLY A 1078 116.00 30.80 35.86
C GLY A 1078 114.79 31.42 35.17
N ALA A 1079 114.92 31.83 33.89
CA ALA A 1079 113.85 32.51 33.12
C ALA A 1079 113.41 33.84 33.76
N VAL A 1080 114.39 34.60 34.26
CA VAL A 1080 114.22 35.95 34.80
C VAL A 1080 114.49 36.96 33.68
N LEU A 1081 113.57 37.89 33.43
CA LEU A 1081 113.67 38.89 32.35
C LEU A 1081 113.95 40.27 32.95
N ASN A 1082 115.13 40.85 32.68
CA ASN A 1082 115.59 42.14 33.24
C ASN A 1082 115.44 42.29 34.79
N GLY A 1083 115.37 41.18 35.53
CA GLY A 1083 115.17 41.13 36.98
C GLY A 1083 113.76 40.71 37.44
N ALA A 1084 112.77 40.68 36.56
CA ALA A 1084 111.43 40.17 36.84
C ALA A 1084 111.38 38.63 36.69
N ASN A 1085 110.77 37.93 37.64
CA ASN A 1085 110.60 36.47 37.59
C ASN A 1085 109.30 36.11 36.86
N ILE A 1086 109.35 35.15 35.94
CA ILE A 1086 108.13 34.57 35.37
C ILE A 1086 107.49 33.65 36.42
N THR A 1087 106.29 34.00 36.88
CA THR A 1087 105.53 33.30 37.94
C THR A 1087 104.57 32.26 37.38
N LEU A 1088 104.06 32.47 36.16
CA LEU A 1088 103.27 31.52 35.37
C LEU A 1088 103.62 31.70 33.90
N ALA A 1089 104.01 30.62 33.22
CA ALA A 1089 104.49 30.63 31.84
C ALA A 1089 103.54 29.87 30.90
N ASP A 1090 103.69 30.11 29.59
CA ASP A 1090 102.97 29.41 28.50
C ASP A 1090 101.43 29.51 28.58
N VAL A 1091 100.89 30.63 29.09
CA VAL A 1091 99.44 30.91 29.02
C VAL A 1091 99.10 31.25 27.56
N LYS A 1092 98.36 30.36 26.90
CA LYS A 1092 98.06 30.48 25.46
C LYS A 1092 96.87 31.38 25.20
N ALA A 1093 97.00 32.21 24.18
CA ALA A 1093 95.96 33.01 23.56
C ALA A 1093 95.91 32.70 22.05
N ALA A 1094 94.82 33.06 21.38
CA ALA A 1094 94.62 32.79 19.96
C ALA A 1094 95.69 33.45 19.07
N ASN A 1095 96.14 34.66 19.43
CA ASN A 1095 97.20 35.41 18.75
C ASN A 1095 98.55 35.42 19.49
N GLY A 1096 98.81 34.51 20.43
CA GLY A 1096 100.14 34.33 21.02
C GLY A 1096 100.22 33.74 22.42
N VAL A 1097 101.21 34.19 23.20
CA VAL A 1097 101.56 33.63 24.52
C VAL A 1097 101.72 34.73 25.56
N ILE A 1098 101.23 34.48 26.78
CA ILE A 1098 101.43 35.31 27.96
C ILE A 1098 102.36 34.59 28.95
N HIS A 1099 103.36 35.31 29.44
CA HIS A 1099 104.18 34.93 30.60
C HIS A 1099 103.94 35.94 31.72
N VAL A 1100 103.37 35.52 32.83
CA VAL A 1100 103.07 36.38 33.98
C VAL A 1100 104.35 36.68 34.74
N ILE A 1101 104.64 37.96 35.03
CA ILE A 1101 105.86 38.41 35.73
C ILE A 1101 105.56 39.19 37.02
N ASP A 1102 106.47 39.15 37.99
CA ASP A 1102 106.32 39.78 39.32
C ASP A 1102 106.82 41.24 39.43
N MET A 1103 107.30 41.83 38.33
CA MET A 1103 107.83 43.21 38.30
C MET A 1103 107.64 43.83 36.90
N VAL A 1104 107.27 45.12 36.85
CA VAL A 1104 107.16 45.88 35.60
C VAL A 1104 108.54 46.13 34.99
N LEU A 1105 108.68 45.86 33.69
CA LEU A 1105 109.86 46.14 32.88
C LEU A 1105 109.87 47.63 32.50
N MET A 1106 110.95 48.33 32.86
CA MET A 1106 111.15 49.73 32.46
C MET A 1106 112.14 49.81 31.29
N PRO A 1107 111.84 50.57 30.22
CA PRO A 1107 112.77 50.78 29.11
C PRO A 1107 113.99 51.63 29.54
N PRO A 1108 115.08 51.64 28.77
CA PRO A 1108 116.23 52.50 29.00
C PRO A 1108 115.85 54.00 28.89
N ALA A 1109 116.52 54.86 29.65
CA ALA A 1109 116.22 56.30 29.65
C ALA A 1109 117.07 57.07 28.63
N ASP A 1110 116.42 57.70 27.65
CA ASP A 1110 117.02 58.64 26.68
C ASP A 1110 117.03 60.11 27.19
N GLU A 1111 117.88 60.96 26.58
CA GLU A 1111 118.06 62.37 26.97
C GLU A 1111 117.17 63.34 26.16
N VAL A 1112 116.62 64.37 26.82
CA VAL A 1112 115.48 65.21 26.37
C VAL A 1112 115.91 66.57 25.76
N GLU A 1113 115.16 67.08 24.77
CA GLU A 1113 115.12 68.52 24.40
C GLU A 1113 113.67 69.06 24.31
N ASP A 1114 113.50 70.38 24.46
CA ASP A 1114 112.25 71.08 24.86
C ASP A 1114 111.80 72.18 23.88
N ASN A 1115 110.48 72.31 23.63
CA ASN A 1115 109.84 73.62 23.40
C ASN A 1115 108.30 73.66 23.55
N THR A 1116 107.78 74.87 23.78
CA THR A 1116 106.37 75.23 24.01
C THR A 1116 105.65 75.73 22.73
N ASP A 1117 104.29 75.77 22.68
CA ASP A 1117 103.50 77.01 22.95
C ASP A 1117 101.94 76.89 22.80
N THR A 1118 101.25 77.59 23.71
CA THR A 1118 99.85 78.12 23.88
C THR A 1118 98.57 77.82 23.04
N ASP A 1119 97.47 77.75 23.81
CA ASP A 1119 96.17 78.50 23.74
C ASP A 1119 94.87 78.04 23.00
N ASN A 1120 93.97 77.43 23.79
CA ASN A 1120 92.74 78.02 24.39
C ASN A 1120 91.45 78.43 23.62
N GLU A 1121 90.34 78.02 24.26
CA GLU A 1121 89.04 78.69 24.50
C GLU A 1121 88.00 78.97 23.37
N ALA A 1122 86.80 78.47 23.67
CA ALA A 1122 85.51 78.62 23.02
C ALA A 1122 84.84 80.02 23.19
N LEU A 1123 83.65 80.22 22.59
CA LEU A 1123 82.38 80.45 23.32
C LEU A 1123 81.20 80.98 22.45
N SER A 1124 79.98 80.55 22.85
CA SER A 1124 78.68 81.27 22.83
C SER A 1124 77.93 81.64 21.53
N ASP A 1125 76.65 81.21 21.54
CA ASP A 1125 75.46 81.63 20.77
C ASP A 1125 75.28 83.13 20.41
N GLY A 1126 74.46 83.41 19.37
CA GLY A 1126 74.18 84.80 18.93
C GLY A 1126 73.07 85.12 17.90
N ASP A 1127 71.98 84.33 17.79
CA ASP A 1127 70.63 84.76 17.32
C ASP A 1127 70.29 85.06 15.81
N ASP A 1128 69.00 84.85 15.52
CA ASP A 1128 68.13 84.81 14.32
C ASP A 1128 68.37 85.57 12.96
N SER A 1129 68.25 84.78 11.86
CA SER A 1129 67.39 84.99 10.65
C SER A 1129 67.67 86.16 9.63
N ASN A 1130 67.21 86.16 8.35
CA ASN A 1130 66.26 85.28 7.64
C ASN A 1130 66.42 85.25 6.07
N ILE A 1131 66.31 84.05 5.48
CA ILE A 1131 65.83 83.64 4.12
C ILE A 1131 66.42 84.18 2.78
N GLY A 1132 66.68 83.21 1.88
CA GLY A 1132 66.62 83.32 0.40
C GLY A 1132 67.91 82.92 -0.35
N THR A 1133 67.96 81.98 -1.31
CA THR A 1133 66.96 81.08 -1.92
C THR A 1133 67.76 79.92 -2.61
N VAL A 1134 67.67 78.63 -2.24
CA VAL A 1134 66.67 77.58 -2.61
C VAL A 1134 67.14 76.59 -3.71
N LEU A 1135 66.60 75.36 -3.66
CA LEU A 1135 66.76 74.15 -4.51
C LEU A 1135 67.86 73.16 -4.05
N ILE A 1136 67.66 71.83 -3.91
CA ILE A 1136 66.48 70.90 -3.96
C ILE A 1136 66.87 69.74 -2.99
N ALA A 1137 66.10 69.34 -1.96
CA ALA A 1137 64.80 68.63 -1.93
C ALA A 1137 64.89 67.17 -2.47
N VAL A 1138 64.14 66.14 -2.06
CA VAL A 1138 62.89 65.95 -1.29
C VAL A 1138 63.07 64.64 -0.46
N GLY A 1139 62.47 64.38 0.70
CA GLY A 1139 61.53 65.13 1.55
C GLY A 1139 60.60 64.18 2.33
N ALA A 1140 59.70 64.71 3.17
CA ALA A 1140 58.66 63.92 3.87
C ALA A 1140 57.25 64.39 3.46
N LEU A 1141 56.45 63.49 2.89
CA LEU A 1141 55.03 63.63 2.48
C LEU A 1141 54.44 62.19 2.51
N VAL A 1142 53.30 61.83 3.15
CA VAL A 1142 51.90 62.33 3.16
C VAL A 1142 51.01 61.61 2.12
N ILE A 1143 49.68 61.79 2.24
CA ILE A 1143 48.56 61.28 1.42
C ILE A 1143 47.97 59.95 1.96
N VAL A 1144 46.71 59.79 2.40
CA VAL A 1144 45.40 60.50 2.30
C VAL A 1144 44.39 59.87 1.31
N ALA A 1145 43.51 59.03 1.89
CA ALA A 1145 42.03 59.01 1.72
C ALA A 1145 41.33 58.55 0.42
N ALA A 1146 40.66 57.40 0.55
CA ALA A 1146 39.19 57.27 0.65
C ALA A 1146 38.28 57.19 -0.61
N VAL A 1147 37.00 56.89 -0.29
CA VAL A 1147 35.78 56.80 -1.12
C VAL A 1147 35.67 55.51 -1.96
N GLY A 1148 34.64 54.65 -1.78
CA GLY A 1148 33.54 54.64 -0.80
C GLY A 1148 32.29 53.90 -1.33
N VAL A 1149 31.12 54.16 -0.73
CA VAL A 1149 29.75 53.88 -1.27
C VAL A 1149 29.35 52.37 -1.27
N LEU A 1150 28.18 51.92 -0.77
CA LEU A 1150 26.94 52.56 -0.27
C LEU A 1150 26.20 51.67 0.78
N LEU A 1151 25.18 52.25 1.47
CA LEU A 1151 24.09 51.60 2.25
C LEU A 1151 24.46 50.96 3.63
N PHE A 1152 23.63 51.06 4.69
CA PHE A 1152 22.53 51.98 5.03
C PHE A 1152 22.34 52.11 6.57
N LEU A 1153 21.52 53.06 7.00
CA LEU A 1153 21.19 53.48 8.38
C LEU A 1153 20.38 52.41 9.19
N ARG A 1154 20.21 52.44 10.54
CA ARG A 1154 20.97 53.01 11.69
C ARG A 1154 20.29 52.59 13.03
N GLN A 1155 21.10 52.50 14.11
CA GLN A 1155 20.77 52.46 15.57
C GLN A 1155 19.30 52.71 16.01
N ARG A 1156 18.62 51.77 16.69
CA ARG A 1156 18.57 51.44 18.17
C ARG A 1156 17.53 52.22 19.02
N ARG A 1157 16.63 51.43 19.67
CA ARG A 1157 16.03 51.61 21.03
C ARG A 1157 15.03 52.79 21.26
N PRO A 1158 14.16 52.74 22.31
CA PRO A 1158 13.60 51.56 23.03
C PRO A 1158 12.08 51.63 23.34
N GLY A 1159 11.46 50.46 23.54
CA GLY A 1159 10.62 50.20 24.73
C GLY A 1159 9.10 50.44 24.72
N VAL A 1160 8.40 49.47 25.35
CA VAL A 1160 7.14 49.59 26.11
C VAL A 1160 5.81 49.87 25.36
N ASP A 1161 5.25 48.78 24.81
CA ASP A 1161 4.00 48.14 25.25
C ASP A 1161 2.59 48.77 25.03
N LEU A 1162 1.60 47.87 24.94
CA LEU A 1162 0.13 48.02 25.05
C LEU A 1162 -0.67 48.92 24.07
N ALA A 1163 -1.25 48.22 23.07
CA ALA A 1163 -2.63 48.33 22.56
C ALA A 1163 -3.22 49.67 22.02
N SER A 1164 -3.66 49.66 20.75
CA SER A 1164 -5.11 49.53 20.42
C SER A 1164 -5.50 49.65 18.93
N ALA A 1165 -6.48 48.83 18.54
CA ALA A 1165 -7.60 49.06 17.59
C ALA A 1165 -7.43 49.56 16.13
N GLY A 1166 -8.32 49.05 15.26
CA GLY A 1166 -8.64 49.57 13.92
C GLY A 1166 -8.12 48.69 12.77
N ILE A 1167 -8.81 48.53 11.64
CA ILE A 1167 -10.08 49.12 11.12
C ILE A 1167 -10.63 48.19 9.99
N ILE A 1168 -11.79 48.34 9.31
CA ILE A 1168 -12.74 49.44 9.08
C ILE A 1168 -14.16 48.89 8.74
N ASN A 1169 -15.24 49.59 9.13
CA ASN A 1169 -16.52 49.81 8.38
C ASN A 1169 -17.45 48.62 7.98
N THR A 1170 -18.77 48.74 7.70
CA THR A 1170 -19.84 49.80 7.59
C THR A 1170 -21.21 49.05 7.48
N THR A 1171 -22.48 49.48 7.69
CA THR A 1171 -23.27 50.65 8.23
C THR A 1171 -24.73 50.12 8.42
N GLN A 1172 -25.65 50.57 9.29
CA GLN A 1172 -26.30 51.90 9.51
C GLN A 1172 -27.16 52.45 8.33
N PRO A 1173 -28.21 53.31 8.56
CA PRO A 1173 -29.22 53.37 9.67
C PRO A 1173 -30.66 53.86 9.25
N MET A 1174 -31.66 53.90 10.18
CA MET A 1174 -32.66 55.02 10.45
C MET A 1174 -34.10 54.64 10.96
N GLY A 1175 -34.63 55.41 11.96
CA GLY A 1175 -36.07 55.60 12.34
C GLY A 1175 -36.65 54.73 13.52
N SER A 1176 -37.44 55.12 14.55
CA SER A 1176 -38.02 56.34 15.22
C SER A 1176 -39.51 56.05 15.65
N MET A 1177 -40.21 56.56 16.71
CA MET A 1177 -40.09 57.79 17.55
C MET A 1177 -40.44 57.67 19.09
N MET A 1178 -41.73 57.78 19.53
CA MET A 1178 -42.24 58.16 20.89
C MET A 1178 -43.73 57.72 21.09
N ALA A 1179 -44.45 57.75 22.25
CA ALA A 1179 -44.16 57.69 23.72
C ALA A 1179 -45.45 57.58 24.62
N THR A 1180 -45.33 57.05 25.85
CA THR A 1180 -46.10 57.26 27.14
C THR A 1180 -47.67 57.21 27.27
N THR A 1181 -48.22 56.44 28.26
CA THR A 1181 -48.93 56.90 29.52
C THR A 1181 -49.82 55.84 30.26
N GLU A 1182 -49.35 55.33 31.43
CA GLU A 1182 -50.00 55.14 32.78
C GLU A 1182 -51.33 54.36 33.13
N VAL A 1183 -51.39 53.86 34.40
CA VAL A 1183 -52.53 53.49 35.33
C VAL A 1183 -53.16 52.07 35.44
N ALA A 1184 -52.58 51.25 36.35
CA ALA A 1184 -53.12 50.51 37.54
C ALA A 1184 -54.48 49.73 37.67
N GLN A 1185 -54.35 48.52 38.27
CA GLN A 1185 -55.21 47.81 39.29
C GLN A 1185 -56.68 47.35 39.02
N THR A 1186 -56.98 46.07 39.31
CA THR A 1186 -57.85 45.59 40.44
C THR A 1186 -57.87 44.05 40.58
N ALA A 1187 -58.63 43.48 41.53
CA ALA A 1187 -58.41 42.12 42.10
C ALA A 1187 -59.62 41.15 42.07
N SER A 1188 -59.33 39.87 42.36
CA SER A 1188 -60.18 38.88 43.06
C SER A 1188 -61.44 38.27 42.41
N GLY A 1189 -61.50 36.93 42.34
CA GLY A 1189 -62.74 36.19 42.71
C GLY A 1189 -63.09 34.89 41.97
N TYR A 1190 -63.36 33.83 42.76
CA TYR A 1190 -64.31 32.69 42.60
C TYR A 1190 -65.26 32.65 41.37
N THR A 1191 -65.69 31.50 40.81
CA THR A 1191 -65.99 30.18 41.45
C THR A 1191 -65.95 29.00 40.45
N ALA A 1192 -65.57 27.81 40.96
CA ALA A 1192 -66.14 26.44 40.82
C ALA A 1192 -67.19 26.07 39.71
N THR A 1193 -67.35 24.81 39.27
CA THR A 1193 -67.35 23.52 40.03
C THR A 1193 -67.00 22.23 39.24
N ALA A 1194 -66.35 21.27 39.93
CA ALA A 1194 -66.44 19.78 39.82
C ALA A 1194 -66.10 19.07 38.47
N SER A 1195 -65.57 17.83 38.43
CA SER A 1195 -65.42 16.75 39.43
C SER A 1195 -64.00 16.12 39.32
N THR A 1196 -63.22 15.92 40.40
CA THR A 1196 -62.98 14.66 41.18
C THR A 1196 -62.81 13.36 40.36
N ALA A 1197 -61.96 12.38 40.73
CA ALA A 1197 -61.27 12.12 42.00
C ALA A 1197 -59.86 11.46 41.82
N THR A 1198 -59.22 11.03 42.92
CA THR A 1198 -57.83 10.54 43.00
C THR A 1198 -57.68 9.06 43.41
N ALA A 1199 -56.61 8.43 42.92
CA ALA A 1199 -55.88 7.28 43.50
C ALA A 1199 -56.49 5.85 43.47
N GLN A 1200 -55.58 4.88 43.62
CA GLN A 1200 -55.75 3.40 43.68
C GLN A 1200 -56.39 2.96 45.05
N PRO A 1201 -56.68 1.66 45.39
CA PRO A 1201 -56.22 0.38 44.79
C PRO A 1201 -57.20 -0.87 44.89
N VAL A 1202 -56.66 -2.09 44.65
CA VAL A 1202 -57.11 -3.46 45.09
C VAL A 1202 -58.33 -4.18 44.43
N ALA A 1203 -57.99 -5.16 43.57
CA ALA A 1203 -58.37 -6.59 43.48
C ALA A 1203 -59.82 -7.17 43.63
N GLN A 1204 -60.11 -8.13 42.71
CA GLN A 1204 -60.95 -9.36 42.83
C GLN A 1204 -62.50 -9.22 42.95
N ALA A 1205 -63.35 -10.17 42.52
CA ALA A 1205 -63.11 -11.56 42.07
C ALA A 1205 -64.14 -12.08 41.00
N THR A 1206 -63.85 -13.26 40.40
CA THR A 1206 -64.76 -14.20 39.68
C THR A 1206 -65.39 -13.72 38.35
N THR A 1207 -65.82 -14.52 37.34
CA THR A 1207 -65.73 -15.96 36.90
C THR A 1207 -66.37 -16.04 35.48
N GLN A 1208 -66.22 -17.04 34.59
CA GLN A 1208 -65.24 -18.11 34.32
C GLN A 1208 -65.78 -18.93 33.10
N SER A 1209 -64.98 -19.11 32.03
CA SER A 1209 -65.00 -20.25 31.06
C SER A 1209 -64.04 -19.89 29.90
N ALA A 1210 -62.79 -20.34 29.76
CA ALA A 1210 -62.19 -21.69 29.82
C ALA A 1210 -62.17 -22.44 28.46
N ASN A 1211 -61.15 -22.19 27.63
CA ASN A 1211 -60.13 -23.19 27.26
C ASN A 1211 -58.84 -22.48 26.78
N PRO A 1212 -57.62 -23.02 27.00
CA PRO A 1212 -56.38 -22.39 26.53
C PRO A 1212 -55.75 -23.12 25.32
N ASP A 1213 -54.95 -22.40 24.55
CA ASP A 1213 -53.85 -22.96 23.75
C ASP A 1213 -52.52 -22.65 24.44
N VAL A 1214 -51.50 -23.47 24.19
CA VAL A 1214 -50.25 -23.51 24.97
C VAL A 1214 -49.06 -23.12 24.07
N GLY A 1215 -48.29 -22.11 24.49
CA GLY A 1215 -47.18 -21.57 23.70
C GLY A 1215 -45.99 -22.51 23.53
N VAL A 1216 -45.24 -22.34 22.44
CA VAL A 1216 -43.90 -22.91 22.26
C VAL A 1216 -42.88 -21.93 22.85
N VAL A 1217 -41.99 -22.42 23.70
CA VAL A 1217 -40.97 -21.61 24.40
C VAL A 1217 -39.64 -21.58 23.64
N GLN A 1218 -39.26 -22.71 23.04
CA GLN A 1218 -37.99 -22.86 22.33
C GLN A 1218 -38.10 -23.99 21.30
N GLN A 1219 -37.44 -23.85 20.15
CA GLN A 1219 -37.27 -24.89 19.14
C GLN A 1219 -35.80 -24.94 18.69
N TRP A 1220 -35.24 -26.13 18.45
CA TRP A 1220 -33.87 -26.34 17.99
C TRP A 1220 -33.74 -27.65 17.21
N THR A 1221 -32.65 -27.83 16.46
CA THR A 1221 -32.28 -29.10 15.82
C THR A 1221 -30.99 -29.62 16.45
N ASP A 1222 -30.87 -30.92 16.68
CA ASP A 1222 -29.66 -31.53 17.24
C ASP A 1222 -28.63 -31.95 16.18
N MET A 1223 -27.43 -32.36 16.64
CA MET A 1223 -26.31 -32.79 15.79
C MET A 1223 -26.58 -34.06 14.95
N ASN A 1224 -27.72 -34.75 15.15
CA ASN A 1224 -28.17 -35.89 14.36
C ASN A 1224 -29.31 -35.52 13.39
N GLY A 1225 -29.72 -34.25 13.35
CA GLY A 1225 -30.76 -33.75 12.44
C GLY A 1225 -32.20 -33.82 12.98
N TYR A 1226 -32.43 -34.20 14.24
CA TYR A 1226 -33.78 -34.21 14.81
C TYR A 1226 -34.18 -32.82 15.32
N THR A 1227 -35.37 -32.36 14.93
CA THR A 1227 -35.95 -31.08 15.39
C THR A 1227 -36.78 -31.30 16.66
N TRP A 1228 -36.57 -30.44 17.65
CA TRP A 1228 -37.13 -30.50 19.00
C TRP A 1228 -37.81 -29.18 19.35
N ARG A 1229 -38.88 -29.22 20.17
CA ARG A 1229 -39.46 -28.02 20.78
C ARG A 1229 -39.90 -28.24 22.22
N THR A 1230 -39.72 -27.23 23.06
CA THR A 1230 -40.19 -27.19 24.45
C THR A 1230 -41.43 -26.32 24.56
N MET A 1231 -42.48 -26.85 25.20
CA MET A 1231 -43.76 -26.18 25.41
C MET A 1231 -43.83 -25.46 26.76
N GLU A 1232 -44.68 -24.44 26.84
CA GLU A 1232 -45.69 -24.27 27.91
C GLU A 1232 -45.46 -24.95 29.27
N ASP A 1233 -45.77 -26.26 29.28
CA ASP A 1233 -45.85 -27.15 30.43
C ASP A 1233 -44.51 -27.79 30.83
N GLY A 1234 -43.41 -27.37 30.20
CA GLY A 1234 -42.09 -27.95 30.35
C GLY A 1234 -41.91 -29.29 29.61
N SER A 1235 -42.82 -29.67 28.71
CA SER A 1235 -42.66 -30.89 27.92
C SER A 1235 -41.96 -30.67 26.59
N THR A 1236 -41.10 -31.62 26.24
CA THR A 1236 -40.36 -31.64 24.98
C THR A 1236 -41.08 -32.51 23.95
N LEU A 1237 -41.26 -31.97 22.76
CA LEU A 1237 -41.79 -32.67 21.59
C LEU A 1237 -40.67 -32.79 20.53
N TRP A 1238 -40.67 -33.85 19.74
CA TRP A 1238 -39.74 -34.07 18.63
C TRP A 1238 -40.51 -34.24 17.31
N TRP A 1239 -39.89 -33.83 16.20
CA TRP A 1239 -40.50 -33.87 14.87
C TRP A 1239 -40.17 -35.19 14.17
N THR A 1240 -41.20 -35.91 13.75
CA THR A 1240 -41.10 -37.22 13.07
C THR A 1240 -40.91 -37.10 11.55
N GLY A 1241 -40.88 -35.89 11.01
CA GLY A 1241 -41.00 -35.60 9.58
C GLY A 1241 -42.42 -35.20 9.16
N SER A 1242 -43.45 -35.60 9.92
CA SER A 1242 -44.86 -35.27 9.61
C SER A 1242 -45.70 -34.84 10.82
N THR A 1243 -45.28 -35.18 12.04
CA THR A 1243 -46.00 -34.84 13.29
C THR A 1243 -45.04 -34.49 14.43
N TRP A 1244 -45.53 -33.72 15.40
CA TRP A 1244 -44.85 -33.47 16.67
C TRP A 1244 -45.28 -34.51 17.70
N GLU A 1245 -44.39 -35.45 18.04
CA GLU A 1245 -44.63 -36.46 19.08
C GLU A 1245 -43.97 -36.08 20.41
N LYS A 1246 -44.53 -36.55 21.53
CA LYS A 1246 -44.01 -36.23 22.87
C LYS A 1246 -42.86 -37.16 23.24
N TYR A 1247 -41.70 -36.59 23.50
CA TYR A 1247 -40.56 -37.31 24.05
C TYR A 1247 -40.79 -37.57 25.55
N ALA A 1248 -40.32 -38.71 26.04
CA ALA A 1248 -40.77 -39.33 27.30
C ALA A 1248 -39.73 -39.26 28.43
#